data_AF-A0A7K9Z766-F1
#
_entry.id   AF-A0A7K9Z766-F1
#
_cell.length_a   1.000
_cell.length_b   1.000
_cell.length_c   1.000
_cell.angle_alpha   90.00
_cell.angle_beta   90.00
_cell.angle_gamma   90.00
#
_symmetry.space_group_name_H-M   'P 1'
#
loop_
_entity.id
_entity.type
_entity.pdbx_description
1 polymer ?
#
loop_
_entity_poly.entity_id
_entity_poly.type
_entity_poly.pdbx_seq_one_letter_code
_entity_poly.pdbx_strand_id
1 'polypeptide(L)'
;MWIQVRTIDGTQTQTIDDLSRLTKIECLREKIQETFRVSPDRQRLFYRGKQLEDGHTLFDYNVGLNDIVQLLIRSDSEAPTTASVTDQDGEVNPCAVSNCKNKVKKTNSGSPSQPSTSSRSFLIDPGIGLYKINELVDARDVSIGAWFEAHIENVTRATKGHKNGKAQGKSGNTYKRTNGNLNQDHSRENANNLDSTPSTSYSDCMDTDEEAIYHIKYDEYPENGIIEMDTVNLRPRARTILKWSELKVGDVVMVNYNVETPEERGFWFDAEITSLREISRTNKEVHAKILLGGPEDTINDCKILFIEEMYKIEKPGAYPLTFGDGDFKRKSGPECKHCRADPDKECRFCSCYLCGGKQDAHMQLLCDECNMAYHIYCLNPPLSKIPEDEDWYCPSCKNDSNEVVKAGEKLKQSKKKAKMPSASTESQRDWGKGMACVGRTKECTIVPSNHYGPIPGVPVGTTWKFRVQVSEAGVHRPHVGGIHGRSNDGAYSLVLAGGFEDEVDRGDEFTYTGSGGRDLSGNKRIGEHSFDQTLTHMNRALALNCDAPLDDKNGAESKNWRAGKPVRVVRSSKGRRISKYAPEEGNRYDGIYKVVKYWPEIGKCGFLVWRYLLRRDDVEPAPWTSEGMERSKKLGLSVQYPEGYLEAMASKEKKDKVKKQTVKQEPTSQSNGNQKRTIDDGVEEPTNTPKAMRMGDGGKGEAFQLTQEQQWLIREDCMNQKLWDEVLASLKEGPNFLKKLEQSFMCVCCQELVYQPVTTECLHNVCKSCLQRSFRAEVFTCPACRYDLGKGYTMAPNKVLQTLLDQFFPGYSKGR
;
A
#
# COMPACT_ATOMS: atom_id res chain seq x y z
N MET A 1 -32.99 -9.78 -14.05
CA MET A 1 -31.65 -10.36 -13.98
C MET A 1 -31.72 -11.80 -14.44
N TRP A 2 -30.60 -12.36 -14.85
CA TRP A 2 -30.50 -13.74 -15.28
C TRP A 2 -29.31 -14.39 -14.57
N ILE A 3 -29.38 -15.70 -14.41
CA ILE A 3 -28.32 -16.51 -13.79
C ILE A 3 -28.01 -17.67 -14.73
N GLN A 4 -26.82 -18.25 -14.60
CA GLN A 4 -26.53 -19.52 -15.26
C GLN A 4 -26.82 -20.65 -14.28
N VAL A 5 -27.52 -21.67 -14.74
CA VAL A 5 -27.67 -22.92 -13.98
C VAL A 5 -26.81 -23.95 -14.67
N ARG A 6 -25.91 -24.59 -13.92
CA ARG A 6 -24.98 -25.61 -14.44
C ARG A 6 -25.14 -26.89 -13.65
N THR A 7 -25.29 -28.03 -14.32
CA THR A 7 -25.30 -29.32 -13.63
C THR A 7 -23.96 -29.56 -12.92
N ILE A 8 -23.97 -30.21 -11.76
CA ILE A 8 -22.77 -30.35 -10.92
C ILE A 8 -21.66 -31.19 -11.58
N ASP A 9 -22.03 -32.08 -12.51
CA ASP A 9 -21.14 -32.86 -13.36
C ASP A 9 -20.56 -32.03 -14.52
N GLY A 10 -20.97 -30.76 -14.65
CA GLY A 10 -20.50 -29.79 -15.63
C GLY A 10 -21.07 -29.99 -17.05
N THR A 11 -21.92 -31.01 -17.26
CA THR A 11 -22.36 -31.47 -18.60
C THR A 11 -23.36 -30.55 -19.27
N GLN A 12 -24.21 -29.87 -18.51
CA GLN A 12 -25.26 -29.00 -19.03
C GLN A 12 -25.23 -27.64 -18.33
N THR A 13 -25.21 -26.56 -19.11
CA THR A 13 -25.34 -25.18 -18.61
C THR A 13 -26.42 -24.47 -19.40
N GLN A 14 -27.38 -23.85 -18.73
CA GLN A 14 -28.42 -23.04 -19.36
C GLN A 14 -28.63 -21.74 -18.61
N THR A 15 -28.99 -20.70 -19.34
CA THR A 15 -29.30 -19.39 -18.78
C THR A 15 -30.77 -19.35 -18.38
N ILE A 16 -31.05 -18.98 -17.12
CA ILE A 16 -32.40 -18.72 -16.62
C ILE A 16 -32.58 -17.21 -16.51
N ASP A 17 -33.50 -16.65 -17.29
CA ASP A 17 -33.81 -15.22 -17.36
C ASP A 17 -35.13 -14.85 -16.64
N ASP A 18 -35.45 -13.56 -16.69
CA ASP A 18 -36.61 -12.96 -16.01
C ASP A 18 -36.67 -13.22 -14.50
N LEU A 19 -35.51 -13.17 -13.83
CA LEU A 19 -35.38 -13.24 -12.37
C LEU A 19 -35.28 -11.84 -11.76
N SER A 20 -35.84 -11.65 -10.57
CA SER A 20 -35.65 -10.49 -9.70
C SER A 20 -34.74 -10.85 -8.54
N ARG A 21 -34.11 -9.85 -7.89
CA ARG A 21 -33.36 -10.09 -6.64
C ARG A 21 -34.26 -10.64 -5.54
N LEU A 22 -35.55 -10.33 -5.61
CA LEU A 22 -36.58 -10.84 -4.71
C LEU A 22 -37.19 -12.16 -5.19
N THR A 23 -36.72 -12.76 -6.29
CA THR A 23 -37.21 -14.08 -6.72
C THR A 23 -36.87 -15.09 -5.64
N LYS A 24 -37.90 -15.78 -5.15
CA LYS A 24 -37.75 -16.86 -4.18
C LYS A 24 -37.15 -18.10 -4.81
N ILE A 25 -36.47 -18.90 -4.01
CA ILE A 25 -35.84 -20.15 -4.48
C ILE A 25 -36.89 -21.14 -5.02
N GLU A 26 -38.06 -21.24 -4.39
CA GLU A 26 -39.18 -22.05 -4.90
C GLU A 26 -39.56 -21.67 -6.34
N CYS A 27 -39.65 -20.37 -6.65
CA CYS A 27 -39.92 -19.87 -8.01
C CYS A 27 -38.74 -20.10 -8.98
N LEU A 28 -37.49 -20.10 -8.48
CA LEU A 28 -36.34 -20.44 -9.31
C LEU A 28 -36.37 -21.93 -9.70
N ARG A 29 -36.78 -22.82 -8.80
CA ARG A 29 -36.88 -24.26 -9.08
C ARG A 29 -37.89 -24.58 -10.16
N GLU A 30 -39.02 -23.86 -10.18
CA GLU A 30 -40.03 -23.97 -11.25
C GLU A 30 -39.44 -23.59 -12.61
N LYS A 31 -38.71 -22.47 -12.71
CA LYS A 31 -38.02 -22.07 -13.95
C LYS A 31 -36.95 -23.07 -14.39
N ILE A 32 -36.25 -23.69 -13.44
CA ILE A 32 -35.26 -24.74 -13.73
C ILE A 32 -35.95 -26.02 -14.21
N GLN A 33 -37.15 -26.34 -13.71
CA GLN A 33 -37.93 -27.48 -14.20
C GLN A 33 -38.29 -27.32 -15.67
N GLU A 34 -38.72 -26.13 -16.09
CA GLU A 34 -39.03 -25.84 -17.50
C GLU A 34 -37.81 -26.02 -18.41
N THR A 35 -36.63 -25.64 -17.91
CA THR A 35 -35.40 -25.55 -18.71
C THR A 35 -34.59 -26.86 -18.73
N PHE A 36 -34.46 -27.52 -17.58
CA PHE A 36 -33.68 -28.75 -17.40
C PHE A 36 -34.54 -30.02 -17.38
N ARG A 37 -35.88 -29.87 -17.37
CA ARG A 37 -36.84 -30.99 -17.25
C ARG A 37 -36.63 -31.86 -16.01
N VAL A 38 -36.21 -31.24 -14.91
CA VAL A 38 -36.00 -31.88 -13.60
C VAL A 38 -37.05 -31.37 -12.63
N SER A 39 -37.80 -32.24 -11.97
CA SER A 39 -38.83 -31.82 -11.01
C SER A 39 -38.22 -31.13 -9.76
N PRO A 40 -38.86 -30.11 -9.16
CA PRO A 40 -38.30 -29.29 -8.07
C PRO A 40 -37.78 -30.09 -6.87
N ASP A 41 -38.43 -31.20 -6.53
CA ASP A 41 -38.08 -32.15 -5.48
C ASP A 41 -36.75 -32.89 -5.73
N ARG A 42 -36.38 -33.02 -7.01
CA ARG A 42 -35.13 -33.65 -7.45
C ARG A 42 -34.00 -32.65 -7.66
N GLN A 43 -34.30 -31.35 -7.62
CA GLN A 43 -33.31 -30.30 -7.77
C GLN A 43 -32.63 -30.01 -6.42
N ARG A 44 -31.30 -30.02 -6.40
CA ARG A 44 -30.51 -29.40 -5.33
C ARG A 44 -29.66 -28.29 -5.93
N LEU A 45 -29.99 -27.06 -5.58
CA LEU A 45 -29.35 -25.86 -6.11
C LEU A 45 -28.27 -25.40 -5.13
N PHE A 46 -27.08 -25.11 -5.64
CA PHE A 46 -25.96 -24.59 -4.86
C PHE A 46 -25.39 -23.31 -5.47
N TYR A 47 -25.03 -22.35 -4.64
CA TYR A 47 -24.33 -21.14 -5.04
C TYR A 47 -23.24 -20.82 -4.04
N ARG A 48 -21.98 -20.70 -4.50
CA ARG A 48 -20.79 -20.49 -3.64
C ARG A 48 -20.70 -21.49 -2.47
N GLY A 49 -21.01 -22.75 -2.75
CA GLY A 49 -20.99 -23.83 -1.76
C GLY A 49 -22.17 -23.84 -0.77
N LYS A 50 -23.15 -22.93 -0.92
CA LYS A 50 -24.38 -22.89 -0.11
C LYS A 50 -25.52 -23.56 -0.86
N GLN A 51 -26.29 -24.41 -0.20
CA GLN A 51 -27.54 -24.92 -0.75
C GLN A 51 -28.62 -23.81 -0.69
N LEU A 52 -29.35 -23.62 -1.79
CA LEU A 52 -30.47 -22.69 -1.87
C LEU A 52 -31.73 -23.39 -1.32
N GLU A 53 -32.41 -22.75 -0.38
CA GLU A 53 -33.58 -23.28 0.32
C GLU A 53 -34.83 -22.44 0.03
N ASP A 54 -35.98 -23.10 0.01
CA ASP A 54 -37.28 -22.46 -0.23
C ASP A 54 -37.62 -21.48 0.90
N GLY A 55 -38.47 -20.48 0.64
CA GLY A 55 -38.73 -19.38 1.57
C GLY A 55 -37.70 -18.24 1.56
N HIS A 56 -36.51 -18.45 0.96
CA HIS A 56 -35.49 -17.42 0.77
C HIS A 56 -35.45 -16.88 -0.66
N THR A 57 -34.85 -15.70 -0.86
CA THR A 57 -34.70 -15.03 -2.15
C THR A 57 -33.28 -15.12 -2.70
N LEU A 58 -33.11 -14.92 -4.00
CA LEU A 58 -31.77 -14.80 -4.63
C LEU A 58 -30.91 -13.73 -3.96
N PHE A 59 -31.52 -12.64 -3.49
CA PHE A 59 -30.86 -11.59 -2.73
C PHE A 59 -30.30 -12.08 -1.39
N ASP A 60 -31.01 -12.96 -0.67
CA ASP A 60 -30.54 -13.48 0.62
C ASP A 60 -29.25 -14.29 0.48
N TYR A 61 -29.07 -14.94 -0.68
CA TYR A 61 -27.85 -15.66 -1.04
C TYR A 61 -26.80 -14.80 -1.75
N ASN A 62 -27.07 -13.50 -1.94
CA ASN A 62 -26.27 -12.58 -2.77
C ASN A 62 -26.02 -13.12 -4.18
N VAL A 63 -26.97 -13.86 -4.77
CA VAL A 63 -26.89 -14.31 -6.16
C VAL A 63 -27.04 -13.08 -7.04
N GLY A 64 -25.95 -12.74 -7.72
CA GLY A 64 -25.83 -11.65 -8.66
C GLY A 64 -26.30 -12.00 -10.06
N LEU A 65 -26.17 -11.04 -10.96
CA LEU A 65 -26.45 -11.24 -12.37
C LEU A 65 -25.30 -12.06 -12.98
N ASN A 66 -25.62 -13.00 -13.88
CA ASN A 66 -24.66 -13.91 -14.53
C ASN A 66 -23.90 -14.84 -13.56
N ASP A 67 -24.36 -14.97 -12.32
CA ASP A 67 -23.79 -15.93 -11.39
C ASP A 67 -24.22 -17.35 -11.72
N ILE A 68 -23.33 -18.32 -11.44
CA ILE A 68 -23.57 -19.74 -11.72
C ILE A 68 -24.13 -20.42 -10.48
N VAL A 69 -25.37 -20.91 -10.57
CA VAL A 69 -25.99 -21.82 -9.62
C VAL A 69 -25.81 -23.25 -10.10
N GLN A 70 -25.21 -24.10 -9.25
CA GLN A 70 -25.00 -25.51 -9.54
C GLN A 70 -26.26 -26.32 -9.27
N LEU A 71 -26.66 -27.17 -10.20
CA LEU A 71 -27.80 -28.08 -10.10
C LEU A 71 -27.29 -29.52 -9.90
N LEU A 72 -27.57 -30.10 -8.74
CA LEU A 72 -27.44 -31.52 -8.48
C LEU A 72 -28.82 -32.19 -8.67
N ILE A 73 -28.89 -33.20 -9.52
CA ILE A 73 -30.12 -33.97 -9.79
C ILE A 73 -30.09 -35.23 -8.94
N ARG A 74 -31.12 -35.44 -8.11
CA ARG A 74 -31.28 -36.69 -7.35
C ARG A 74 -31.87 -37.79 -8.26
N SER A 75 -31.31 -38.99 -8.18
CA SER A 75 -31.88 -40.22 -8.75
C SER A 75 -32.98 -40.76 -7.83
N ASP A 76 -34.07 -41.25 -8.41
CA ASP A 76 -35.15 -41.88 -7.65
C ASP A 76 -34.62 -43.19 -7.04
N SER A 77 -34.61 -43.29 -5.71
CA SER A 77 -34.55 -44.56 -5.02
C SER A 77 -35.67 -44.62 -4.00
N GLU A 78 -36.53 -45.61 -4.18
CA GLU A 78 -37.68 -45.95 -3.35
C GLU A 78 -37.32 -45.99 -1.85
N ALA A 79 -38.22 -45.45 -1.03
CA ALA A 79 -38.22 -45.65 0.42
C ALA A 79 -38.49 -47.13 0.74
N PRO A 80 -38.15 -47.63 1.95
CA PRO A 80 -39.13 -47.45 3.03
C PRO A 80 -38.60 -47.41 4.48
N THR A 81 -39.44 -46.79 5.32
CA THR A 81 -39.78 -47.06 6.74
C THR A 81 -38.87 -46.68 7.92
N THR A 82 -39.42 -45.76 8.70
CA THR A 82 -39.41 -45.55 10.15
C THR A 82 -39.30 -46.79 11.05
N ALA A 83 -38.51 -46.70 12.12
CA ALA A 83 -38.88 -47.17 13.47
C ALA A 83 -38.05 -46.49 14.57
N SER A 84 -38.75 -45.89 15.52
CA SER A 84 -38.30 -45.36 16.81
C SER A 84 -38.24 -46.46 17.87
N VAL A 85 -37.24 -46.47 18.76
CA VAL A 85 -37.35 -47.07 20.11
C VAL A 85 -36.51 -46.26 21.11
N THR A 86 -37.16 -45.94 22.23
CA THR A 86 -36.72 -45.25 23.45
C THR A 86 -36.07 -46.17 24.50
N ASP A 87 -35.20 -45.55 25.32
CA ASP A 87 -34.86 -45.73 26.75
C ASP A 87 -34.42 -47.09 27.33
N GLN A 88 -33.28 -47.06 28.06
CA GLN A 88 -33.28 -47.26 29.53
C GLN A 88 -31.95 -46.87 30.22
N ASP A 89 -32.11 -46.46 31.48
CA ASP A 89 -31.26 -45.70 32.40
C ASP A 89 -30.05 -46.40 33.05
N GLY A 90 -29.22 -45.58 33.71
CA GLY A 90 -28.32 -45.97 34.81
C GLY A 90 -27.45 -44.84 35.37
N GLU A 91 -27.99 -44.02 36.28
CA GLU A 91 -27.29 -43.10 37.22
C GLU A 91 -26.18 -43.81 38.03
N VAL A 92 -25.14 -43.17 38.62
CA VAL A 92 -25.17 -42.28 39.82
C VAL A 92 -23.91 -41.38 39.96
N ASN A 93 -24.16 -40.19 40.51
CA ASN A 93 -23.28 -39.04 40.89
C ASN A 93 -22.43 -39.26 42.18
N PRO A 94 -21.78 -38.25 42.83
CA PRO A 94 -20.54 -37.54 42.48
C PRO A 94 -19.58 -37.39 43.72
N CYS A 95 -18.56 -36.52 43.65
CA CYS A 95 -18.19 -35.49 44.67
C CYS A 95 -16.68 -35.35 45.05
N ALA A 96 -16.31 -34.07 45.19
CA ALA A 96 -15.36 -33.44 46.13
C ALA A 96 -13.82 -33.64 46.04
N VAL A 97 -13.18 -32.55 45.61
CA VAL A 97 -12.09 -31.78 46.27
C VAL A 97 -11.32 -32.48 47.40
N SER A 98 -9.99 -32.57 47.27
CA SER A 98 -9.05 -32.46 48.39
C SER A 98 -7.67 -32.00 47.95
N ASN A 99 -7.13 -31.07 48.74
CA ASN A 99 -5.90 -30.33 48.64
C ASN A 99 -4.72 -31.15 49.20
N CYS A 100 -3.50 -31.07 48.63
CA CYS A 100 -2.28 -31.26 49.43
C CYS A 100 -1.07 -30.50 48.87
N LYS A 101 -0.48 -29.67 49.75
CA LYS A 101 0.82 -29.01 49.62
C LYS A 101 1.93 -29.98 50.06
N ASN A 102 3.08 -29.99 49.38
CA ASN A 102 4.39 -29.66 50.00
C ASN A 102 5.61 -29.77 49.07
N LYS A 103 6.34 -28.65 49.01
CA LYS A 103 7.80 -28.42 49.07
C LYS A 103 8.83 -29.31 48.33
N VAL A 104 9.49 -28.64 47.38
CA VAL A 104 10.95 -28.41 47.21
C VAL A 104 11.92 -29.60 47.15
N LYS A 105 12.60 -29.73 45.99
CA LYS A 105 14.08 -29.87 45.93
C LYS A 105 14.64 -29.29 44.63
N LYS A 106 15.56 -28.32 44.77
CA LYS A 106 16.37 -27.70 43.71
C LYS A 106 17.36 -28.70 43.11
N THR A 107 17.58 -28.64 41.79
CA THR A 107 18.92 -28.70 41.16
C THR A 107 18.92 -27.82 39.91
N ASN A 108 20.07 -27.22 39.62
CA ASN A 108 20.28 -26.04 38.79
C ASN A 108 21.25 -26.40 37.65
N SER A 109 20.90 -26.05 36.41
CA SER A 109 21.80 -25.91 35.24
C SER A 109 20.93 -25.32 34.12
N GLY A 110 21.04 -24.07 33.66
CA GLY A 110 22.22 -23.28 33.36
C GLY A 110 22.12 -22.90 31.88
N SER A 111 21.41 -21.82 31.57
CA SER A 111 21.29 -21.24 30.23
C SER A 111 22.36 -20.17 30.00
N PRO A 112 22.80 -19.91 28.75
CA PRO A 112 23.85 -18.93 28.47
C PRO A 112 23.32 -17.51 28.59
N SER A 113 23.93 -16.76 29.52
CA SER A 113 23.71 -15.35 29.80
C SER A 113 24.27 -14.44 28.71
N GLN A 114 23.45 -13.50 28.25
CA GLN A 114 23.94 -12.20 27.76
C GLN A 114 24.55 -11.41 28.93
N PRO A 115 25.67 -10.69 28.75
CA PRO A 115 26.30 -9.94 29.82
C PRO A 115 25.56 -8.63 30.15
N SER A 116 25.66 -8.30 31.44
CA SER A 116 24.94 -7.28 32.19
C SER A 116 25.50 -5.86 32.01
N THR A 117 24.64 -4.87 32.24
CA THR A 117 24.74 -3.41 32.09
C THR A 117 25.79 -2.67 32.97
N SER A 118 26.99 -3.21 33.16
CA SER A 118 28.01 -2.56 34.03
C SER A 118 29.14 -1.82 33.30
N SER A 119 29.29 -1.97 31.98
CA SER A 119 30.48 -1.48 31.26
C SER A 119 30.39 -0.06 30.68
N ARG A 120 29.20 0.57 30.69
CA ARG A 120 28.97 1.88 30.02
C ARG A 120 29.12 3.11 30.93
N SER A 121 29.44 2.91 32.20
CA SER A 121 29.49 3.99 33.20
C SER A 121 30.84 4.70 33.31
N PHE A 122 31.88 4.21 32.60
CA PHE A 122 33.24 4.73 32.72
C PHE A 122 33.72 5.28 31.38
N LEU A 123 34.30 6.48 31.43
CA LEU A 123 34.95 7.10 30.28
C LEU A 123 36.26 6.38 29.99
N ILE A 124 36.49 6.06 28.72
CA ILE A 124 37.76 5.51 28.25
C ILE A 124 38.42 6.57 27.39
N ASP A 125 39.61 7.00 27.79
CA ASP A 125 40.42 7.92 27.01
C ASP A 125 41.16 7.12 25.91
N PRO A 126 40.81 7.28 24.63
CA PRO A 126 41.47 6.56 23.55
C PRO A 126 42.87 7.12 23.23
N GLY A 127 43.29 8.22 23.87
CA GLY A 127 44.56 8.90 23.62
C GLY A 127 44.60 9.66 22.28
N ILE A 128 43.44 9.83 21.63
CA ILE A 128 43.25 10.50 20.34
C ILE A 128 41.89 11.23 20.33
N GLY A 129 41.79 12.37 19.65
CA GLY A 129 40.54 13.11 19.54
C GLY A 129 40.13 13.90 20.80
N LEU A 130 39.04 14.63 20.68
CA LEU A 130 38.49 15.60 21.65
C LEU A 130 37.45 14.97 22.60
N TYR A 131 36.83 13.86 22.21
CA TYR A 131 35.79 13.17 22.98
C TYR A 131 36.24 11.78 23.41
N LYS A 132 35.85 11.38 24.61
CA LYS A 132 36.19 10.06 25.19
C LYS A 132 35.16 9.02 24.80
N ILE A 133 35.57 7.76 24.75
CA ILE A 133 34.63 6.64 24.54
C ILE A 133 33.69 6.56 25.76
N ASN A 134 32.42 6.30 25.51
CA ASN A 134 31.25 6.38 26.40
C ASN A 134 30.83 7.81 26.80
N GLU A 135 31.45 8.86 26.27
CA GLU A 135 31.03 10.23 26.54
C GLU A 135 29.67 10.53 25.89
N LEU A 136 28.78 11.19 26.63
CA LEU A 136 27.51 11.70 26.13
C LEU A 136 27.73 12.97 25.30
N VAL A 137 27.24 12.93 24.06
CA VAL A 137 27.34 13.99 23.08
C VAL A 137 25.96 14.36 22.51
N ASP A 138 25.88 15.54 21.91
CA ASP A 138 24.87 15.84 20.92
C ASP A 138 25.49 15.73 19.53
N ALA A 139 24.80 15.01 18.66
CA ALA A 139 25.20 14.75 17.29
C ALA A 139 24.25 15.43 16.31
N ARG A 140 24.80 16.20 15.38
CA ARG A 140 24.02 16.90 14.36
C ARG A 140 23.72 15.95 13.21
N ASP A 141 22.44 15.74 12.94
CA ASP A 141 22.01 15.11 11.70
C ASP A 141 22.17 16.10 10.55
N VAL A 142 23.10 15.82 9.63
CA VAL A 142 23.45 16.70 8.50
C VAL A 142 22.33 16.85 7.48
N SER A 143 21.34 15.95 7.45
CA SER A 143 20.22 16.00 6.50
C SER A 143 19.15 16.98 6.92
N ILE A 144 18.92 17.11 8.23
CA ILE A 144 17.88 17.99 8.80
C ILE A 144 18.43 19.18 9.58
N GLY A 145 19.72 19.18 9.93
CA GLY A 145 20.38 20.28 10.66
C GLY A 145 20.08 20.31 12.16
N ALA A 146 19.38 19.31 12.69
CA ALA A 146 19.02 19.21 14.10
C ALA A 146 20.00 18.37 14.91
N TRP A 147 20.06 18.63 16.21
CA TRP A 147 20.93 17.95 17.18
C TRP A 147 20.16 16.89 17.98
N PHE A 148 20.77 15.71 18.14
CA PHE A 148 20.18 14.56 18.83
C PHE A 148 21.15 13.97 19.87
N GLU A 149 20.58 13.41 20.92
CA GLU A 149 21.31 12.73 21.99
C GLU A 149 22.00 11.46 21.48
N ALA A 150 23.31 11.38 21.67
CA ALA A 150 24.12 10.21 21.33
C ALA A 150 25.26 9.97 22.33
N HIS A 151 25.93 8.85 22.22
CA HIS A 151 27.17 8.55 22.95
C HIS A 151 28.27 8.05 22.01
N ILE A 152 29.52 8.33 22.37
CA ILE A 152 30.70 7.84 21.64
C ILE A 152 30.86 6.34 21.93
N GLU A 153 30.71 5.50 20.92
CA GLU A 153 30.96 4.05 21.02
C GLU A 153 32.44 3.73 20.76
N ASN A 154 33.08 4.44 19.83
CA ASN A 154 34.49 4.22 19.48
C ASN A 154 35.15 5.46 18.85
N VAL A 155 36.47 5.56 18.96
CA VAL A 155 37.29 6.61 18.31
C VAL A 155 38.44 5.95 17.55
N THR A 156 38.62 6.33 16.30
CA THR A 156 39.64 5.74 15.41
C THR A 156 40.46 6.81 14.71
N ARG A 157 41.72 6.51 14.37
CA ARG A 157 42.58 7.42 13.58
C ARG A 157 42.23 7.33 12.10
N ALA A 158 42.12 8.46 11.41
CA ALA A 158 42.08 8.47 9.95
C ALA A 158 43.39 7.89 9.37
N THR A 159 43.31 6.78 8.66
CA THR A 159 44.49 6.16 8.03
C THR A 159 44.83 6.88 6.72
N LYS A 160 45.97 7.57 6.65
CA LYS A 160 46.57 8.01 5.36
C LYS A 160 47.09 6.78 4.60
N GLY A 161 46.23 6.18 3.77
CA GLY A 161 46.58 5.01 2.96
C GLY A 161 47.59 5.33 1.84
N HIS A 162 48.85 4.90 2.01
CA HIS A 162 49.68 4.54 0.87
C HIS A 162 49.11 3.27 0.23
N LYS A 163 48.67 3.43 -1.02
CA LYS A 163 48.18 2.36 -1.89
C LYS A 163 49.28 1.31 -2.08
N ASN A 164 48.97 0.04 -1.78
CA ASN A 164 49.56 -1.10 -2.46
C ASN A 164 48.50 -2.20 -2.56
N GLY A 165 48.13 -2.53 -3.81
CA GLY A 165 47.06 -3.45 -4.13
C GLY A 165 47.56 -4.80 -4.66
N LYS A 166 46.70 -5.81 -4.54
CA LYS A 166 46.51 -6.86 -5.52
C LYS A 166 44.99 -7.06 -5.76
N ALA A 167 44.58 -6.74 -7.00
CA ALA A 167 43.48 -7.24 -7.87
C ALA A 167 42.05 -7.42 -7.30
N GLN A 168 40.95 -6.98 -7.90
CA GLN A 168 40.54 -6.66 -9.30
C GLN A 168 39.84 -5.28 -9.39
N GLY A 169 39.74 -4.53 -10.49
CA GLY A 169 40.27 -4.57 -11.84
C GLY A 169 40.10 -3.15 -12.40
N LYS A 170 41.20 -2.48 -12.75
CA LYS A 170 41.27 -1.06 -13.16
C LYS A 170 41.97 -0.88 -14.50
N SER A 171 41.52 0.16 -15.19
CA SER A 171 41.85 0.65 -16.53
C SER A 171 43.31 0.59 -16.96
N GLY A 172 43.51 0.25 -18.23
CA GLY A 172 44.73 0.48 -18.99
C GLY A 172 44.63 1.73 -19.88
N ASN A 173 45.60 2.61 -19.65
CA ASN A 173 46.32 3.51 -20.56
C ASN A 173 45.63 4.64 -21.37
N THR A 174 46.10 5.82 -20.97
CA THR A 174 46.33 7.11 -21.63
C THR A 174 47.02 7.03 -23.00
N TYR A 175 46.72 8.00 -23.87
CA TYR A 175 47.69 8.63 -24.77
C TYR A 175 47.62 10.16 -24.63
N LYS A 176 48.78 10.77 -24.35
CA LYS A 176 49.06 12.21 -24.43
C LYS A 176 49.23 12.67 -25.89
N ARG A 177 48.81 13.90 -26.20
CA ARG A 177 49.40 14.84 -27.18
C ARG A 177 49.01 16.27 -26.76
N THR A 178 49.89 17.04 -26.13
CA THR A 178 50.82 18.09 -26.66
C THR A 178 50.21 19.49 -26.85
N ASN A 179 50.96 20.48 -26.31
CA ASN A 179 50.92 21.95 -26.47
C ASN A 179 49.71 22.71 -25.87
N GLY A 180 49.87 23.83 -25.15
CA GLY A 180 51.05 24.59 -24.73
C GLY A 180 50.64 25.96 -24.12
N ASN A 181 51.57 26.53 -23.34
CA ASN A 181 51.81 27.96 -23.04
C ASN A 181 51.11 28.77 -21.92
N LEU A 182 52.00 29.32 -21.07
CA LEU A 182 52.10 30.69 -20.49
C LEU A 182 51.06 31.10 -19.42
N ASN A 183 51.37 31.75 -18.28
CA ASN A 183 52.45 32.65 -17.83
C ASN A 183 52.52 32.59 -16.26
N GLN A 184 53.69 32.57 -15.59
CA GLN A 184 54.46 33.73 -15.06
C GLN A 184 53.68 34.57 -14.02
N ASP A 185 54.18 35.02 -12.86
CA ASP A 185 55.55 35.08 -12.31
C ASP A 185 55.55 35.65 -10.86
N HIS A 186 56.69 35.46 -10.15
CA HIS A 186 57.25 36.25 -9.01
C HIS A 186 56.68 35.99 -7.59
N SER A 187 57.47 35.80 -6.50
CA SER A 187 58.84 36.21 -6.11
C SER A 187 59.26 35.37 -4.86
N ARG A 188 60.44 34.73 -4.76
CA ARG A 188 61.75 35.19 -4.18
C ARG A 188 61.64 35.61 -2.69
N GLU A 189 62.40 35.14 -1.69
CA GLU A 189 63.79 34.64 -1.48
C GLU A 189 63.82 33.84 -0.15
N ASN A 190 64.46 32.67 0.01
CA ASN A 190 65.90 32.30 0.09
C ASN A 190 66.56 32.54 1.48
N ALA A 191 66.85 31.46 2.23
CA ALA A 191 68.15 31.19 2.88
C ALA A 191 68.13 29.92 3.77
N ASN A 192 69.15 29.08 3.55
CA ASN A 192 69.47 27.82 4.23
C ASN A 192 70.19 28.04 5.58
N ASN A 193 70.04 27.10 6.54
CA ASN A 193 71.16 26.23 6.98
C ASN A 193 70.75 25.23 8.09
N LEU A 194 71.31 24.01 7.95
CA LEU A 194 71.37 22.94 8.96
C LEU A 194 72.42 23.28 10.03
N ASP A 195 72.25 22.84 11.29
CA ASP A 195 72.95 21.66 11.85
C ASP A 195 72.65 21.39 13.36
N SER A 196 72.63 20.09 13.71
CA SER A 196 73.04 19.44 14.97
C SER A 196 72.23 19.56 16.30
N THR A 197 71.79 18.38 16.77
CA THR A 197 71.17 17.95 18.06
C THR A 197 72.16 17.91 19.25
N PRO A 198 71.81 17.61 20.54
CA PRO A 198 70.57 17.01 21.10
C PRO A 198 69.97 17.63 22.41
N SER A 199 68.69 17.31 22.63
CA SER A 199 67.95 17.08 23.89
C SER A 199 68.18 17.95 25.14
N THR A 200 67.15 18.72 25.56
CA THR A 200 66.20 18.39 26.66
C THR A 200 65.55 19.67 27.19
N SER A 201 64.26 19.90 26.94
CA SER A 201 63.34 20.53 27.90
C SER A 201 61.92 20.59 27.34
N TYR A 202 61.02 19.95 28.08
CA TYR A 202 59.57 20.10 28.09
C TYR A 202 59.03 21.44 27.53
N SER A 203 58.45 21.40 26.33
CA SER A 203 57.22 22.12 25.96
C SER A 203 56.79 21.65 24.57
N ASP A 204 56.19 20.47 24.51
CA ASP A 204 55.55 20.00 23.28
C ASP A 204 54.11 20.50 23.26
N CYS A 205 53.94 21.70 22.68
CA CYS A 205 52.77 22.02 21.90
C CYS A 205 52.77 21.11 20.66
N MET A 206 52.12 19.95 20.77
CA MET A 206 51.85 19.13 19.59
C MET A 206 50.54 19.56 18.97
N ASP A 207 50.70 20.39 17.94
CA ASP A 207 49.81 20.41 16.79
C ASP A 207 49.71 18.97 16.24
N THR A 208 48.67 18.23 16.65
CA THR A 208 48.31 16.94 16.03
C THR A 208 46.98 17.09 15.32
N ASP A 209 47.07 17.59 14.09
CA ASP A 209 46.05 17.51 13.06
C ASP A 209 45.94 16.06 12.55
N GLU A 210 45.67 15.12 13.46
CA GLU A 210 45.20 13.77 13.14
C GLU A 210 43.67 13.78 13.31
N GLU A 211 42.95 13.85 12.18
CA GLU A 211 41.49 13.85 12.13
C GLU A 211 40.97 12.53 12.73
N ALA A 212 40.53 12.60 13.99
CA ALA A 212 39.94 11.46 14.68
C ALA A 212 38.51 11.24 14.16
N ILE A 213 38.19 10.01 13.80
CA ILE A 213 36.87 9.59 13.33
C ILE A 213 36.11 9.00 14.51
N TYR A 214 34.95 9.59 14.83
CA TYR A 214 34.10 9.18 15.94
C TYR A 214 33.00 8.25 15.43
N HIS A 215 32.77 7.18 16.17
CA HIS A 215 31.67 6.26 15.95
C HIS A 215 30.69 6.45 17.09
N ILE A 216 29.47 6.88 16.77
CA ILE A 216 28.44 7.17 17.77
C ILE A 216 27.28 6.20 17.66
N LYS A 217 26.48 6.16 18.71
CA LYS A 217 25.15 5.56 18.69
C LYS A 217 24.13 6.56 19.24
N TYR A 218 23.02 6.76 18.53
CA TYR A 218 21.91 7.58 19.01
C TYR A 218 21.21 6.91 20.18
N ASP A 219 20.88 7.69 21.21
CA ASP A 219 20.31 7.19 22.47
C ASP A 219 18.86 6.71 22.28
N GLU A 220 18.08 7.42 21.46
CA GLU A 220 16.65 7.13 21.22
C GLU A 220 16.38 6.39 19.90
N TYR A 221 17.42 6.14 19.10
CA TYR A 221 17.32 5.46 17.79
C TYR A 221 18.35 4.31 17.67
N PRO A 222 18.31 3.30 18.56
CA PRO A 222 19.28 2.22 18.57
C PRO A 222 19.24 1.35 17.30
N GLU A 223 18.14 1.37 16.56
CA GLU A 223 17.94 0.69 15.27
C GLU A 223 18.85 1.22 14.16
N ASN A 224 19.31 2.48 14.27
CA ASN A 224 20.22 3.07 13.29
C ASN A 224 21.65 2.52 13.37
N GLY A 225 21.95 1.70 14.39
CA GLY A 225 23.26 1.08 14.56
C GLY A 225 24.35 2.08 14.97
N ILE A 226 25.59 1.80 14.57
CA ILE A 226 26.76 2.65 14.83
C ILE A 226 26.99 3.53 13.61
N ILE A 227 27.13 4.84 13.81
CA ILE A 227 27.26 5.84 12.76
C ILE A 227 28.60 6.57 12.89
N GLU A 228 29.27 6.79 11.76
CA GLU A 228 30.50 7.56 11.67
C GLU A 228 30.20 9.07 11.64
N MET A 229 30.88 9.85 12.47
CA MET A 229 30.65 11.28 12.63
C MET A 229 31.94 12.08 12.67
N ASP A 230 31.90 13.23 11.99
CA ASP A 230 32.94 14.26 12.03
C ASP A 230 32.82 15.11 13.31
N THR A 231 33.97 15.58 13.81
CA THR A 231 34.07 16.56 14.90
C THR A 231 33.14 17.76 14.78
N VAL A 232 32.93 18.31 13.57
CA VAL A 232 32.10 19.51 13.37
C VAL A 232 30.61 19.24 13.61
N ASN A 233 30.21 17.97 13.63
CA ASN A 233 28.84 17.53 13.89
C ASN A 233 28.68 16.93 15.28
N LEU A 234 29.66 17.09 16.16
CA LEU A 234 29.64 16.59 17.54
C LEU A 234 29.89 17.73 18.52
N ARG A 235 29.22 17.67 19.66
CA ARG A 235 29.49 18.52 20.81
C ARG A 235 29.15 17.82 22.12
N PRO A 236 29.70 18.25 23.26
CA PRO A 236 29.29 17.69 24.54
C PRO A 236 27.79 17.84 24.76
N ARG A 237 27.17 16.84 25.41
CA ARG A 237 25.73 16.85 25.71
C ARG A 237 25.28 18.13 26.38
N ALA A 238 24.25 18.76 25.82
CA ALA A 238 23.56 19.91 26.39
C ALA A 238 22.97 19.57 27.76
N ARG A 239 23.29 20.39 28.75
CA ARG A 239 22.94 20.14 30.17
C ARG A 239 22.44 21.38 30.91
N THR A 240 22.65 22.57 30.34
CA THR A 240 22.36 23.85 30.99
C THR A 240 21.23 24.56 30.26
N ILE A 241 20.08 24.72 30.93
CA ILE A 241 18.97 25.55 30.46
C ILE A 241 19.24 26.99 30.87
N LEU A 242 19.18 27.91 29.90
CA LEU A 242 19.40 29.35 30.11
C LEU A 242 18.14 30.01 30.65
N LYS A 243 18.30 30.83 31.68
CA LYS A 243 17.21 31.65 32.22
C LYS A 243 16.98 32.87 31.34
N TRP A 244 15.78 33.42 31.36
CA TRP A 244 15.44 34.66 30.63
C TRP A 244 16.45 35.80 30.83
N SER A 245 16.93 35.99 32.07
CA SER A 245 17.91 37.03 32.41
C SER A 245 19.31 36.81 31.81
N GLU A 246 19.59 35.60 31.31
CA GLU A 246 20.87 35.20 30.74
C GLU A 246 20.86 35.31 29.21
N LEU A 247 19.69 35.49 28.59
CA LEU A 247 19.53 35.61 27.13
C LEU A 247 19.79 37.04 26.65
N LYS A 248 20.54 37.19 25.56
CA LYS A 248 20.78 38.46 24.89
C LYS A 248 20.56 38.31 23.38
N VAL A 249 20.17 39.42 22.75
CA VAL A 249 20.14 39.50 21.27
C VAL A 249 21.56 39.30 20.74
N GLY A 250 21.70 38.40 19.77
CA GLY A 250 22.98 37.96 19.21
C GLY A 250 23.55 36.67 19.82
N ASP A 251 22.98 36.17 20.92
CA ASP A 251 23.42 34.88 21.48
C ASP A 251 23.03 33.72 20.57
N VAL A 252 23.95 32.76 20.39
CA VAL A 252 23.68 31.50 19.71
C VAL A 252 23.39 30.41 20.75
N VAL A 253 22.18 29.90 20.73
CA VAL A 253 21.63 28.96 21.72
C VAL A 253 20.95 27.79 21.00
N MET A 254 20.75 26.67 21.69
CA MET A 254 19.99 25.55 21.15
C MET A 254 18.51 25.67 21.57
N VAL A 255 17.60 25.63 20.61
CA VAL A 255 16.15 25.84 20.81
C VAL A 255 15.36 24.69 20.21
N ASN A 256 14.17 24.44 20.75
CA ASN A 256 13.20 23.56 20.10
C ASN A 256 12.38 24.36 19.07
N TYR A 257 12.38 23.92 17.83
CA TYR A 257 11.59 24.54 16.77
C TYR A 257 11.08 23.48 15.78
N ASN A 258 9.85 23.66 15.32
CA ASN A 258 9.26 22.83 14.27
C ASN A 258 9.21 23.63 12.97
N VAL A 259 10.04 23.22 12.01
CA VAL A 259 10.16 23.88 10.70
C VAL A 259 8.88 23.73 9.86
N GLU A 260 8.14 22.63 10.04
CA GLU A 260 6.91 22.35 9.27
C GLU A 260 5.67 22.98 9.91
N THR A 261 5.60 23.01 11.24
CA THR A 261 4.45 23.51 11.99
C THR A 261 4.94 24.32 13.20
N PRO A 262 5.24 25.62 13.05
CA PRO A 262 5.83 26.45 14.09
C PRO A 262 5.03 26.54 15.40
N GLU A 263 3.73 26.15 15.38
CA GLU A 263 2.90 26.08 16.58
C GLU A 263 3.10 24.82 17.44
N GLU A 264 3.82 23.80 16.93
CA GLU A 264 4.02 22.52 17.58
C GLU A 264 5.48 22.30 18.01
N ARG A 265 5.70 21.33 18.90
CA ARG A 265 7.06 20.90 19.30
C ARG A 265 7.74 20.24 18.10
N GLY A 266 9.01 20.57 17.90
CA GLY A 266 9.82 20.07 16.79
C GLY A 266 11.14 19.49 17.25
N PHE A 267 12.20 19.76 16.47
CA PHE A 267 13.55 19.27 16.73
C PHE A 267 14.41 20.36 17.39
N TRP A 268 15.63 19.98 17.79
CA TRP A 268 16.57 20.86 18.48
C TRP A 268 17.56 21.48 17.50
N PHE A 269 17.50 22.79 17.32
CA PHE A 269 18.34 23.53 16.38
C PHE A 269 19.20 24.55 17.09
N ASP A 270 20.35 24.87 16.51
CA ASP A 270 21.09 26.07 16.90
C ASP A 270 20.37 27.30 16.34
N ALA A 271 20.29 28.37 17.11
CA ALA A 271 19.59 29.58 16.71
C ALA A 271 20.25 30.82 17.30
N GLU A 272 20.38 31.86 16.49
CA GLU A 272 20.85 33.18 16.92
C GLU A 272 19.64 34.04 17.31
N ILE A 273 19.60 34.52 18.55
CA ILE A 273 18.50 35.34 19.06
C ILE A 273 18.49 36.69 18.34
N THR A 274 17.41 37.00 17.63
CA THR A 274 17.26 38.26 16.88
C THR A 274 16.43 39.29 17.63
N SER A 275 15.50 38.85 18.48
CA SER A 275 14.64 39.74 19.26
C SER A 275 14.21 39.11 20.57
N LEU A 276 14.27 39.90 21.65
CA LEU A 276 13.74 39.59 22.97
C LEU A 276 12.75 40.68 23.36
N ARG A 277 11.47 40.32 23.51
CA ARG A 277 10.42 41.25 23.94
C ARG A 277 9.75 40.74 25.22
N GLU A 278 9.82 41.53 26.28
CA GLU A 278 9.07 41.28 27.51
C GLU A 278 7.80 42.13 27.50
N ILE A 279 6.68 41.52 27.09
CA ILE A 279 5.38 42.18 26.97
C ILE A 279 4.71 42.32 28.35
N SER A 280 4.89 41.31 29.20
CA SER A 280 4.50 41.34 30.62
C SER A 280 5.33 40.36 31.44
N ARG A 281 5.15 40.34 32.77
CA ARG A 281 5.81 39.37 33.68
C ARG A 281 5.66 37.91 33.25
N THR A 282 4.57 37.56 32.56
CA THR A 282 4.26 36.20 32.11
C THR A 282 4.25 36.04 30.59
N ASN A 283 4.29 37.13 29.83
CA ASN A 283 4.26 37.10 28.38
C ASN A 283 5.59 37.61 27.82
N LYS A 284 6.40 36.64 27.40
CA LYS A 284 7.72 36.85 26.85
C LYS A 284 7.72 36.31 25.43
N GLU A 285 8.38 37.02 24.54
CA GLU A 285 8.47 36.65 23.14
C GLU A 285 9.93 36.65 22.71
N VAL A 286 10.36 35.54 22.12
CA VAL A 286 11.69 35.37 21.54
C VAL A 286 11.53 35.11 20.06
N HIS A 287 12.24 35.88 19.24
CA HIS A 287 12.48 35.53 17.85
C HIS A 287 13.94 35.22 17.66
N ALA A 288 14.22 34.23 16.82
CA ALA A 288 15.56 33.79 16.51
C ALA A 288 15.69 33.43 15.04
N LYS A 289 16.92 33.39 14.58
CA LYS A 289 17.34 32.90 13.26
C LYS A 289 17.86 31.48 13.46
N ILE A 290 17.13 30.49 12.95
CA ILE A 290 17.47 29.06 13.05
C ILE A 290 18.61 28.74 12.09
N LEU A 291 19.61 27.99 12.54
CA LEU A 291 20.80 27.59 11.80
C LEU A 291 20.71 26.09 11.45
N LEU A 292 20.62 25.76 10.15
CA LEU A 292 20.48 24.37 9.69
C LEU A 292 21.82 23.70 9.35
N GLY A 293 22.94 24.40 9.52
CA GLY A 293 24.29 23.84 9.45
C GLY A 293 25.15 24.24 8.25
N GLY A 294 24.58 24.83 7.19
CA GLY A 294 25.31 25.43 6.07
C GLY A 294 25.52 26.95 6.23
N PRO A 295 26.54 27.55 5.59
CA PRO A 295 26.82 29.00 5.70
C PRO A 295 25.69 29.91 5.16
N GLU A 296 24.75 29.39 4.36
CA GLU A 296 23.56 30.11 3.87
C GLU A 296 22.21 29.48 4.28
N ASP A 297 22.22 28.36 5.01
CA ASP A 297 21.00 27.62 5.37
C ASP A 297 20.45 28.11 6.72
N THR A 298 19.76 29.25 6.71
CA THR A 298 19.13 29.84 7.90
C THR A 298 17.66 30.18 7.68
N ILE A 299 16.84 30.02 8.73
CA ILE A 299 15.44 30.45 8.74
C ILE A 299 15.33 31.67 9.65
N ASN A 300 14.94 32.80 9.08
CA ASN A 300 14.86 34.07 9.80
C ASN A 300 13.49 34.27 10.44
N ASP A 301 13.45 35.13 11.48
CA ASP A 301 12.22 35.58 12.15
C ASP A 301 11.35 34.44 12.72
N CYS A 302 11.99 33.41 13.28
CA CYS A 302 11.30 32.28 13.88
C CYS A 302 10.91 32.60 15.33
N LYS A 303 9.60 32.60 15.60
CA LYS A 303 9.07 32.71 16.96
C LYS A 303 9.33 31.42 17.76
N ILE A 304 10.06 31.52 18.85
CA ILE A 304 10.36 30.38 19.73
C ILE A 304 9.28 30.26 20.80
N LEU A 305 8.60 29.11 20.84
CA LEU A 305 7.52 28.84 21.79
C LEU A 305 8.04 28.34 23.15
N PHE A 306 9.04 27.45 23.13
CA PHE A 306 9.56 26.78 24.32
C PHE A 306 10.71 27.56 24.95
N ILE A 307 10.41 28.80 25.39
CA ILE A 307 11.40 29.75 25.94
C ILE A 307 12.04 29.24 27.23
N GLU A 308 11.33 28.40 27.99
CA GLU A 308 11.84 27.79 29.23
C GLU A 308 12.77 26.58 28.98
N GLU A 309 12.96 26.18 27.72
CA GLU A 309 13.75 25.01 27.33
C GLU A 309 14.88 25.42 26.35
N MET A 310 15.41 26.63 26.47
CA MET A 310 16.54 27.10 25.67
C MET A 310 17.86 26.66 26.29
N TYR A 311 18.66 25.88 25.56
CA TYR A 311 19.90 25.31 26.05
C TYR A 311 21.12 26.13 25.65
N LYS A 312 22.08 26.20 26.57
CA LYS A 312 23.44 26.63 26.27
C LYS A 312 24.11 25.60 25.35
N ILE A 313 24.77 26.09 24.29
CA ILE A 313 25.62 25.27 23.45
C ILE A 313 26.95 25.01 24.18
N GLU A 314 27.25 23.74 24.47
CA GLU A 314 28.51 23.35 25.10
C GLU A 314 29.63 23.25 24.05
N LYS A 315 30.85 23.63 24.45
CA LYS A 315 32.04 23.64 23.59
C LYS A 315 32.96 22.46 23.92
N PRO A 316 33.78 21.98 22.96
CA PRO A 316 34.80 20.97 23.23
C PRO A 316 35.66 21.37 24.46
N GLY A 317 35.93 20.39 25.33
CA GLY A 317 36.62 20.62 26.61
C GLY A 317 35.70 20.84 27.83
N ALA A 318 34.38 20.85 27.65
CA ALA A 318 33.43 20.75 28.77
C ALA A 318 33.59 19.43 29.53
N TYR A 319 33.13 19.37 30.80
CA TYR A 319 33.21 18.15 31.61
C TYR A 319 32.52 16.97 30.89
N PRO A 320 33.24 15.88 30.57
CA PRO A 320 32.67 14.72 29.88
C PRO A 320 31.61 14.03 30.75
N LEU A 321 30.41 13.84 30.22
CA LEU A 321 29.32 13.16 30.92
C LEU A 321 29.25 11.69 30.53
N THR A 322 28.77 10.87 31.45
CA THR A 322 28.40 9.47 31.24
C THR A 322 26.95 9.24 31.63
N PHE A 323 26.40 8.08 31.29
CA PHE A 323 25.10 7.65 31.83
C PHE A 323 25.08 7.53 33.37
N GLY A 324 26.24 7.50 34.04
CA GLY A 324 26.32 7.56 35.50
C GLY A 324 26.00 8.93 36.10
N ASP A 325 26.14 10.00 35.31
CA ASP A 325 25.87 11.39 35.74
C ASP A 325 24.39 11.78 35.55
N GLY A 326 23.61 10.96 34.84
CA GLY A 326 22.21 11.17 34.49
C GLY A 326 21.91 10.87 33.02
N ASP A 327 20.63 10.83 32.65
CA ASP A 327 20.22 10.49 31.28
C ASP A 327 20.31 11.68 30.31
N PHE A 328 20.28 12.92 30.82
CA PHE A 328 20.36 14.18 30.04
C PHE A 328 19.51 14.18 28.75
N LYS A 329 18.30 13.62 28.84
CA LYS A 329 17.35 13.57 27.73
C LYS A 329 16.52 14.85 27.66
N ARG A 330 16.33 15.36 26.45
CA ARG A 330 15.42 16.46 26.17
C ARG A 330 14.03 15.93 25.85
N LYS A 331 13.03 16.80 25.92
CA LYS A 331 11.66 16.46 25.52
C LYS A 331 11.57 16.43 23.99
N SER A 332 11.48 15.23 23.43
CA SER A 332 11.34 14.95 21.99
C SER A 332 9.88 14.58 21.62
N GLY A 333 9.40 15.04 20.45
CA GLY A 333 8.12 14.63 19.85
C GLY A 333 6.86 15.45 20.24
N PRO A 334 5.73 15.28 19.53
CA PRO A 334 4.49 15.99 19.85
C PRO A 334 3.89 15.50 21.17
N GLU A 335 3.60 16.42 22.09
CA GLU A 335 2.98 16.08 23.38
C GLU A 335 1.61 15.44 23.16
N CYS A 336 1.38 14.25 23.75
CA CYS A 336 0.07 13.62 23.69
C CYS A 336 -0.98 14.56 24.31
N LYS A 337 -1.93 15.05 23.50
CA LYS A 337 -2.96 16.02 23.92
C LYS A 337 -3.83 15.53 25.10
N HIS A 338 -3.84 14.22 25.39
CA HIS A 338 -4.62 13.62 26.47
C HIS A 338 -3.88 13.52 27.81
N CYS A 339 -2.60 13.13 27.80
CA CYS A 339 -1.81 13.00 29.04
C CYS A 339 -0.72 14.06 29.20
N ARG A 340 -0.49 14.91 28.20
CA ARG A 340 0.55 15.95 28.19
C ARG A 340 1.93 15.39 28.50
N ALA A 341 2.21 14.19 27.98
CA ALA A 341 3.45 13.43 28.20
C ALA A 341 3.79 13.13 29.68
N ASP A 342 2.84 13.26 30.62
CA ASP A 342 3.03 12.94 32.04
C ASP A 342 3.33 11.44 32.23
N PRO A 343 4.55 11.04 32.66
CA PRO A 343 4.97 9.64 32.71
C PRO A 343 4.17 8.81 33.72
N ASP A 344 3.64 9.44 34.77
CA ASP A 344 2.91 8.77 35.85
C ASP A 344 1.41 8.63 35.56
N LYS A 345 0.92 9.35 34.54
CA LYS A 345 -0.49 9.34 34.14
C LYS A 345 -0.79 8.27 33.10
N GLU A 346 -1.66 7.34 33.46
CA GLU A 346 -2.23 6.36 32.53
C GLU A 346 -2.91 7.05 31.34
N CYS A 347 -2.64 6.55 30.13
CA CYS A 347 -3.19 7.11 28.90
C CYS A 347 -3.44 6.06 27.83
N ARG A 348 -4.73 5.80 27.56
CA ARG A 348 -5.17 4.85 26.51
C ARG A 348 -5.02 5.38 25.08
N PHE A 349 -4.58 6.62 24.91
CA PHE A 349 -4.44 7.27 23.60
C PHE A 349 -2.99 7.25 23.08
N CYS A 350 -1.99 7.32 23.97
CA CYS A 350 -0.57 7.25 23.60
C CYS A 350 0.15 6.04 24.18
N SER A 351 -0.57 5.16 24.87
CA SER A 351 -0.05 3.91 25.41
C SER A 351 -1.10 2.80 25.29
N CYS A 352 -0.90 1.68 26.00
CA CYS A 352 -1.79 0.53 25.93
C CYS A 352 -3.26 0.94 26.05
N TYR A 353 -4.02 0.64 25.01
CA TYR A 353 -5.43 0.99 24.89
C TYR A 353 -6.31 0.33 25.96
N LEU A 354 -5.87 -0.79 26.53
CA LEU A 354 -6.62 -1.53 27.55
C LEU A 354 -6.34 -1.01 28.96
N CYS A 355 -5.07 -1.03 29.40
CA CYS A 355 -4.71 -0.64 30.76
C CYS A 355 -4.32 0.84 30.90
N GLY A 356 -3.90 1.51 29.82
CA GLY A 356 -3.36 2.87 29.85
C GLY A 356 -1.93 2.97 30.40
N GLY A 357 -1.36 1.88 30.91
CA GLY A 357 -0.01 1.85 31.47
C GLY A 357 1.06 2.13 30.43
N LYS A 358 2.09 2.89 30.80
CA LYS A 358 3.23 3.32 29.97
C LYS A 358 4.49 2.47 30.15
N GLN A 359 4.48 1.60 31.15
CA GLN A 359 5.52 0.60 31.40
C GLN A 359 5.61 -0.43 30.25
N ASP A 360 6.73 -1.12 30.16
CA ASP A 360 6.93 -2.27 29.24
C ASP A 360 6.62 -1.95 27.77
N ALA A 361 7.07 -0.79 27.28
CA ALA A 361 6.89 -0.36 25.89
C ALA A 361 7.41 -1.39 24.87
N HIS A 362 8.51 -2.07 25.19
CA HIS A 362 9.08 -3.15 24.37
C HIS A 362 8.18 -4.39 24.28
N MET A 363 7.11 -4.50 25.08
CA MET A 363 6.11 -5.56 25.04
C MET A 363 4.75 -5.06 24.52
N GLN A 364 4.72 -3.90 23.86
CA GLN A 364 3.53 -3.34 23.22
C GLN A 364 3.49 -3.65 21.72
N LEU A 365 2.29 -3.92 21.22
CA LEU A 365 1.96 -4.10 19.81
C LEU A 365 1.10 -2.93 19.33
N LEU A 366 1.41 -2.40 18.15
CA LEU A 366 0.60 -1.40 17.46
C LEU A 366 -0.30 -2.09 16.43
N CYS A 367 -1.59 -1.74 16.41
CA CYS A 367 -2.52 -2.27 15.42
C CYS A 367 -2.38 -1.56 14.08
N ASP A 368 -2.15 -2.30 12.99
CA ASP A 368 -1.95 -1.69 11.66
C ASP A 368 -3.20 -1.03 11.06
N GLU A 369 -4.40 -1.31 11.59
CA GLU A 369 -5.63 -0.65 11.13
C GLU A 369 -5.95 0.62 11.93
N CYS A 370 -5.86 0.58 13.27
CA CYS A 370 -6.29 1.71 14.11
C CYS A 370 -5.16 2.44 14.85
N ASN A 371 -3.93 1.97 14.71
CA ASN A 371 -2.71 2.51 15.31
C ASN A 371 -2.74 2.65 16.84
N MET A 372 -3.59 1.86 17.52
CA MET A 372 -3.65 1.81 18.97
C MET A 372 -2.66 0.78 19.51
N ALA A 373 -1.97 1.10 20.61
CA ALA A 373 -1.01 0.22 21.28
C ALA A 373 -1.69 -0.77 22.23
N TYR A 374 -1.14 -1.97 22.39
CA TYR A 374 -1.64 -3.01 23.30
C TYR A 374 -0.47 -3.79 23.90
N HIS A 375 -0.40 -3.95 25.22
CA HIS A 375 0.54 -4.93 25.78
C HIS A 375 0.16 -6.35 25.38
N ILE A 376 1.16 -7.18 25.06
CA ILE A 376 0.95 -8.60 24.72
C ILE A 376 0.15 -9.35 25.79
N TYR A 377 0.36 -9.03 27.06
CA TYR A 377 -0.30 -9.67 28.20
C TYR A 377 -1.65 -9.03 28.57
N CYS A 378 -1.95 -7.82 28.09
CA CYS A 378 -3.27 -7.22 28.29
C CYS A 378 -4.31 -7.73 27.29
N LEU A 379 -3.87 -8.38 26.21
CA LEU A 379 -4.74 -9.01 25.22
C LEU A 379 -5.49 -10.19 25.84
N ASN A 380 -6.60 -10.57 25.20
CA ASN A 380 -7.38 -11.75 25.58
C ASN A 380 -7.64 -12.63 24.35
N PRO A 381 -7.06 -13.83 24.26
CA PRO A 381 -6.10 -14.40 25.22
C PRO A 381 -4.76 -13.62 25.25
N PRO A 382 -4.04 -13.61 26.38
CA PRO A 382 -2.71 -13.01 26.47
C PRO A 382 -1.73 -13.69 25.50
N LEU A 383 -0.91 -12.91 24.80
CA LEU A 383 0.15 -13.42 23.96
C LEU A 383 1.41 -13.67 24.80
N SER A 384 2.06 -14.83 24.58
CA SER A 384 3.28 -15.22 25.28
C SER A 384 4.55 -14.58 24.70
N LYS A 385 4.51 -14.18 23.42
CA LYS A 385 5.55 -13.43 22.73
C LYS A 385 4.95 -12.49 21.70
N ILE A 386 5.72 -11.47 21.32
CA ILE A 386 5.42 -10.61 20.16
C ILE A 386 5.37 -11.51 18.91
N PRO A 387 4.28 -11.49 18.12
CA PRO A 387 4.20 -12.24 16.87
C PRO A 387 5.33 -11.89 15.91
N GLU A 388 5.82 -12.89 15.17
CA GLU A 388 6.86 -12.70 14.14
C GLU A 388 6.28 -12.24 12.78
N ASP A 389 4.95 -12.19 12.68
CA ASP A 389 4.23 -11.75 11.48
C ASP A 389 4.40 -10.23 11.25
N GLU A 390 4.56 -9.82 9.98
CA GLU A 390 4.76 -8.41 9.60
C GLU A 390 3.54 -7.52 9.86
N ASP A 391 2.34 -8.10 9.95
CA ASP A 391 1.08 -7.39 10.21
C ASP A 391 0.40 -7.92 11.50
N TRP A 392 0.00 -7.02 12.41
CA TRP A 392 -0.78 -7.34 13.60
C TRP A 392 -2.03 -6.45 13.73
N TYR A 393 -3.18 -7.09 13.91
CA TYR A 393 -4.46 -6.42 14.15
C TYR A 393 -4.97 -6.68 15.56
N CYS A 394 -5.36 -5.63 16.28
CA CYS A 394 -5.93 -5.77 17.61
C CYS A 394 -7.28 -6.50 17.59
N PRO A 395 -7.76 -7.08 18.71
CA PRO A 395 -9.01 -7.84 18.75
C PRO A 395 -10.27 -7.08 18.29
N SER A 396 -10.21 -5.74 18.24
CA SER A 396 -11.31 -4.91 17.74
C SER A 396 -11.28 -4.64 16.23
N CYS A 397 -10.10 -4.81 15.61
CA CYS A 397 -9.81 -4.60 14.19
C CYS A 397 -9.66 -5.92 13.44
N LYS A 398 -9.12 -6.94 14.13
CA LYS A 398 -8.99 -8.30 13.64
C LYS A 398 -10.38 -8.85 13.35
N ASN A 399 -10.62 -9.26 12.10
CA ASN A 399 -11.76 -10.11 11.79
C ASN A 399 -11.52 -11.46 12.46
N ASP A 400 -12.50 -11.93 13.23
CA ASP A 400 -12.38 -13.15 14.02
C ASP A 400 -12.22 -14.35 13.08
N SER A 401 -11.03 -14.95 13.07
CA SER A 401 -10.72 -16.09 12.19
C SER A 401 -11.36 -17.40 12.65
N ASN A 402 -11.94 -17.40 13.87
CA ASN A 402 -12.61 -18.58 14.46
C ASN A 402 -14.14 -18.46 14.52
N GLU A 403 -14.74 -17.33 14.13
CA GLU A 403 -16.20 -17.30 13.91
C GLU A 403 -16.52 -17.97 12.57
N VAL A 404 -16.72 -19.28 12.63
CA VAL A 404 -17.44 -20.01 11.58
C VAL A 404 -18.85 -19.43 11.51
N VAL A 405 -19.09 -18.56 10.52
CA VAL A 405 -20.42 -18.01 10.24
C VAL A 405 -21.33 -19.19 9.91
N LYS A 406 -22.23 -19.54 10.85
CA LYS A 406 -23.27 -20.55 10.62
C LYS A 406 -24.15 -20.10 9.46
N ALA A 407 -24.73 -21.08 8.76
CA ALA A 407 -25.62 -20.83 7.63
C ALA A 407 -26.70 -19.80 8.02
N GLY A 408 -26.75 -18.67 7.29
CA GLY A 408 -27.78 -17.64 7.44
C GLY A 408 -27.35 -16.32 8.09
N GLU A 409 -26.19 -16.20 8.75
CA GLU A 409 -25.73 -14.90 9.29
C GLU A 409 -24.87 -14.10 8.29
N LYS A 410 -25.06 -12.77 8.29
CA LYS A 410 -24.16 -11.84 7.58
C LYS A 410 -22.84 -11.73 8.34
N LEU A 411 -21.74 -11.50 7.62
CA LEU A 411 -20.45 -11.14 8.21
C LEU A 411 -20.66 -9.90 9.09
N LYS A 412 -20.54 -10.05 10.41
CA LYS A 412 -20.65 -8.89 11.31
C LYS A 412 -19.48 -7.97 11.00
N GLN A 413 -19.78 -6.73 10.65
CA GLN A 413 -18.77 -5.69 10.49
C GLN A 413 -18.00 -5.55 11.80
N SER A 414 -16.73 -5.14 11.76
CA SER A 414 -15.96 -4.89 12.97
C SER A 414 -16.76 -4.05 13.96
N LYS A 415 -16.62 -4.30 15.26
CA LYS A 415 -17.37 -3.59 16.32
C LYS A 415 -17.25 -2.06 16.20
N LYS A 416 -16.16 -1.57 15.57
CA LYS A 416 -15.94 -0.17 15.23
C LYS A 416 -16.79 0.28 14.03
N LYS A 417 -16.83 -0.47 12.92
CA LYS A 417 -17.68 -0.18 11.75
C LYS A 417 -19.18 -0.18 12.09
N ALA A 418 -19.60 -1.12 12.95
CA ALA A 418 -20.99 -1.19 13.41
C ALA A 418 -21.41 -0.01 14.30
N LYS A 419 -20.44 0.66 14.95
CA LYS A 419 -20.67 1.82 15.84
C LYS A 419 -20.31 3.18 15.20
N MET A 420 -19.88 3.21 13.94
CA MET A 420 -19.59 4.46 13.27
C MET A 420 -20.88 5.25 12.98
N PRO A 421 -20.86 6.60 13.01
CA PRO A 421 -22.01 7.44 12.65
C PRO A 421 -22.53 7.18 11.22
N SER A 422 -21.71 6.60 10.35
CA SER A 422 -22.09 6.16 9.01
C SER A 422 -23.02 4.93 8.99
N ALA A 423 -23.18 4.23 10.13
CA ALA A 423 -24.06 3.07 10.27
C ALA A 423 -25.48 3.47 10.72
N SER A 424 -25.64 4.61 11.40
CA SER A 424 -26.94 5.23 11.68
C SER A 424 -27.34 6.11 10.50
N THR A 425 -28.07 5.55 9.55
CA THR A 425 -28.73 6.31 8.48
C THR A 425 -29.91 7.12 9.03
N GLU A 426 -29.61 8.20 9.75
CA GLU A 426 -30.57 9.30 10.02
C GLU A 426 -30.31 10.51 9.11
N SER A 427 -29.42 10.38 8.13
CA SER A 427 -29.28 11.33 7.04
C SER A 427 -30.36 11.07 5.99
N GLN A 428 -31.43 11.87 5.99
CA GLN A 428 -32.43 11.96 4.90
C GLN A 428 -31.86 12.51 3.57
N ARG A 429 -30.53 12.69 3.45
CA ARG A 429 -29.88 13.06 2.20
C ARG A 429 -29.60 11.81 1.37
N ASP A 430 -30.45 11.58 0.38
CA ASP A 430 -30.19 10.64 -0.73
C ASP A 430 -29.04 11.19 -1.59
N TRP A 431 -27.84 10.62 -1.42
CA TRP A 431 -26.67 10.94 -2.26
C TRP A 431 -26.75 10.31 -3.67
N GLY A 432 -27.87 9.64 -3.99
CA GLY A 432 -28.10 8.97 -5.26
C GLY A 432 -27.22 7.73 -5.42
N LYS A 433 -27.64 6.85 -6.34
CA LYS A 433 -26.93 5.64 -6.79
C LYS A 433 -25.63 5.96 -7.57
N GLY A 434 -24.80 6.88 -7.08
CA GLY A 434 -23.58 7.36 -7.75
C GLY A 434 -22.31 6.59 -7.35
N MET A 435 -21.26 6.72 -8.15
CA MET A 435 -19.98 6.01 -7.95
C MET A 435 -19.02 6.68 -6.94
N ALA A 436 -19.46 7.70 -6.21
CA ALA A 436 -18.60 8.52 -5.36
C ALA A 436 -18.05 7.77 -4.12
N CYS A 437 -18.83 6.84 -3.58
CA CYS A 437 -18.49 6.08 -2.36
C CYS A 437 -18.39 4.57 -2.63
N VAL A 438 -18.37 4.14 -3.90
CA VAL A 438 -18.40 2.72 -4.27
C VAL A 438 -16.99 2.12 -4.12
N GLY A 439 -16.91 1.03 -3.38
CA GLY A 439 -15.70 0.23 -3.22
C GLY A 439 -15.47 -0.72 -4.41
N ARG A 440 -14.34 -1.44 -4.39
CA ARG A 440 -14.06 -2.48 -5.38
C ARG A 440 -15.06 -3.61 -5.26
N THR A 441 -15.51 -4.15 -6.39
CA THR A 441 -16.29 -5.39 -6.46
C THR A 441 -15.40 -6.62 -6.60
N LYS A 442 -14.16 -6.44 -7.07
CA LYS A 442 -13.14 -7.49 -7.24
C LYS A 442 -11.73 -6.94 -7.03
N GLU A 443 -10.76 -7.81 -6.78
CA GLU A 443 -9.36 -7.43 -6.64
C GLU A 443 -8.51 -8.19 -7.67
N CYS A 444 -7.53 -7.51 -8.27
CA CYS A 444 -6.57 -8.17 -9.13
C CYS A 444 -5.62 -9.01 -8.28
N THR A 445 -5.80 -10.33 -8.37
CA THR A 445 -4.94 -11.35 -7.74
C THR A 445 -3.90 -11.91 -8.73
N ILE A 446 -4.07 -11.68 -10.04
CA ILE A 446 -3.16 -12.18 -11.09
C ILE A 446 -1.71 -11.77 -10.85
N VAL A 447 -1.47 -10.57 -10.33
CA VAL A 447 -0.12 -10.12 -9.95
C VAL A 447 -0.18 -9.42 -8.59
N PRO A 448 0.90 -9.40 -7.80
CA PRO A 448 0.90 -8.74 -6.50
C PRO A 448 0.70 -7.22 -6.63
N SER A 449 0.45 -6.55 -5.50
CA SER A 449 0.21 -5.11 -5.48
C SER A 449 1.44 -4.28 -5.89
N ASN A 450 2.64 -4.79 -5.65
CA ASN A 450 3.92 -4.19 -6.02
C ASN A 450 4.48 -4.64 -7.39
N HIS A 451 3.64 -5.21 -8.26
CA HIS A 451 4.07 -5.67 -9.57
C HIS A 451 4.50 -4.52 -10.51
N TYR A 452 5.68 -4.64 -11.11
CA TYR A 452 6.20 -3.78 -12.17
C TYR A 452 5.89 -4.34 -13.57
N GLY A 453 5.60 -3.45 -14.52
CA GLY A 453 5.33 -3.82 -15.91
C GLY A 453 3.84 -4.05 -16.22
N PRO A 454 3.48 -4.58 -17.40
CA PRO A 454 2.10 -4.75 -17.82
C PRO A 454 1.32 -5.71 -16.92
N ILE A 455 -0.01 -5.53 -16.84
CA ILE A 455 -0.90 -6.51 -16.20
C ILE A 455 -1.28 -7.57 -17.24
N PRO A 456 -1.02 -8.87 -17.00
CA PRO A 456 -1.44 -9.92 -17.91
C PRO A 456 -2.94 -9.86 -18.21
N GLY A 457 -3.32 -10.03 -19.48
CA GLY A 457 -4.71 -9.94 -19.93
C GLY A 457 -5.26 -8.52 -20.12
N VAL A 458 -4.44 -7.48 -19.94
CA VAL A 458 -4.86 -6.08 -20.10
C VAL A 458 -3.99 -5.37 -21.16
N PRO A 459 -4.37 -5.42 -22.46
CA PRO A 459 -3.59 -4.81 -23.53
C PRO A 459 -3.67 -3.27 -23.52
N VAL A 460 -2.67 -2.63 -24.13
CA VAL A 460 -2.68 -1.19 -24.42
C VAL A 460 -3.91 -0.83 -25.25
N GLY A 461 -4.61 0.23 -24.85
CA GLY A 461 -5.89 0.66 -25.41
C GLY A 461 -7.12 0.27 -24.58
N THR A 462 -6.98 -0.64 -23.60
CA THR A 462 -8.08 -1.02 -22.72
C THR A 462 -8.61 0.21 -21.97
N THR A 463 -9.93 0.44 -22.02
CA THR A 463 -10.56 1.66 -21.49
C THR A 463 -11.66 1.33 -20.50
N TRP A 464 -11.68 2.01 -19.34
CA TRP A 464 -12.70 1.86 -18.31
C TRP A 464 -13.38 3.19 -17.97
N LYS A 465 -14.68 3.17 -17.72
CA LYS A 465 -15.43 4.38 -17.36
C LYS A 465 -14.97 5.01 -16.05
N PHE A 466 -14.69 4.21 -15.02
CA PHE A 466 -14.36 4.69 -13.67
C PHE A 466 -13.00 4.20 -13.15
N ARG A 467 -12.38 5.01 -12.29
CA ARG A 467 -11.09 4.70 -11.62
C ARG A 467 -11.13 3.43 -10.77
N VAL A 468 -12.28 3.08 -10.18
CA VAL A 468 -12.45 1.83 -9.43
C VAL A 468 -12.24 0.61 -10.33
N GLN A 469 -12.70 0.63 -11.57
CA GLN A 469 -12.50 -0.49 -12.51
C GLN A 469 -11.04 -0.62 -12.96
N VAL A 470 -10.31 0.50 -13.04
CA VAL A 470 -8.85 0.50 -13.30
C VAL A 470 -8.10 -0.14 -12.12
N SER A 471 -8.59 0.06 -10.89
CA SER A 471 -8.06 -0.55 -9.68
C SER A 471 -8.36 -2.05 -9.61
N GLU A 472 -9.60 -2.43 -9.89
CA GLU A 472 -10.04 -3.83 -10.01
C GLU A 472 -9.23 -4.61 -11.04
N ALA A 473 -8.84 -3.96 -12.13
CA ALA A 473 -7.96 -4.53 -13.17
C ALA A 473 -6.47 -4.59 -12.77
N GLY A 474 -6.08 -4.05 -11.62
CA GLY A 474 -4.69 -4.04 -11.13
C GLY A 474 -3.76 -3.03 -11.83
N VAL A 475 -4.20 -2.39 -12.92
CA VAL A 475 -3.41 -1.43 -13.69
C VAL A 475 -3.00 -0.25 -12.82
N HIS A 476 -3.96 0.32 -12.08
CA HIS A 476 -3.71 1.39 -11.12
C HIS A 476 -4.62 1.26 -9.91
N ARG A 477 -4.06 0.69 -8.82
CA ARG A 477 -4.81 0.27 -7.62
C ARG A 477 -5.40 1.43 -6.79
N PRO A 478 -4.78 2.63 -6.69
CA PRO A 478 -5.41 3.76 -6.02
C PRO A 478 -6.67 4.24 -6.75
N HIS A 479 -7.76 4.46 -6.02
CA HIS A 479 -9.02 4.96 -6.60
C HIS A 479 -8.98 6.47 -6.89
N VAL A 480 -8.15 7.20 -6.14
CA VAL A 480 -8.08 8.66 -6.15
C VAL A 480 -6.67 9.13 -6.52
N GLY A 481 -5.66 8.69 -5.75
CA GLY A 481 -4.27 9.13 -5.90
C GLY A 481 -3.75 9.02 -7.33
N GLY A 482 -2.89 9.95 -7.74
CA GLY A 482 -2.32 9.98 -9.11
C GLY A 482 -1.22 8.96 -9.33
N ILE A 483 -0.45 8.63 -8.28
CA ILE A 483 0.69 7.71 -8.31
C ILE A 483 0.39 6.51 -7.41
N HIS A 484 0.81 5.33 -7.84
CA HIS A 484 0.81 4.11 -7.06
C HIS A 484 2.25 3.63 -6.89
N GLY A 485 2.78 3.65 -5.67
CA GLY A 485 4.15 3.25 -5.39
C GLY A 485 4.44 3.03 -3.91
N ARG A 486 5.66 2.58 -3.61
CA ARG A 486 6.21 2.55 -2.25
C ARG A 486 7.49 3.36 -2.23
N SER A 487 7.65 4.22 -1.21
CA SER A 487 8.77 5.17 -1.15
C SER A 487 10.14 4.49 -1.10
N ASN A 488 10.23 3.24 -0.63
CA ASN A 488 11.45 2.44 -0.52
C ASN A 488 11.69 1.47 -1.68
N ASP A 489 10.78 1.38 -2.65
CA ASP A 489 10.90 0.48 -3.81
C ASP A 489 10.79 1.27 -5.11
N GLY A 490 9.61 1.78 -5.43
CA GLY A 490 9.34 2.55 -6.63
C GLY A 490 7.85 2.69 -6.94
N ALA A 491 7.53 3.40 -8.01
CA ALA A 491 6.18 3.58 -8.54
C ALA A 491 5.84 2.52 -9.60
N TYR A 492 4.69 1.87 -9.43
CA TYR A 492 4.19 0.83 -10.32
C TYR A 492 3.32 1.39 -11.44
N SER A 493 2.56 2.45 -11.14
CA SER A 493 1.66 3.08 -12.12
C SER A 493 1.25 4.51 -11.75
N LEU A 494 0.83 5.28 -12.76
CA LEU A 494 0.31 6.63 -12.57
C LEU A 494 -0.87 6.96 -13.48
N VAL A 495 -1.58 8.04 -13.17
CA VAL A 495 -2.73 8.55 -13.92
C VAL A 495 -2.53 10.01 -14.33
N LEU A 496 -2.64 10.28 -15.64
CA LEU A 496 -2.75 11.61 -16.22
C LEU A 496 -4.22 12.02 -16.30
N ALA A 497 -4.65 12.95 -15.44
CA ALA A 497 -6.05 13.38 -15.35
C ALA A 497 -6.26 14.88 -15.51
N GLY A 498 -5.21 15.65 -15.84
CA GLY A 498 -5.26 17.11 -15.98
C GLY A 498 -5.55 17.82 -14.66
N GLY A 499 -4.95 17.33 -13.58
CA GLY A 499 -5.11 17.87 -12.23
C GLY A 499 -4.06 18.92 -11.86
N PHE A 500 -3.12 19.21 -12.77
CA PHE A 500 -1.99 20.11 -12.57
C PHE A 500 -1.79 20.96 -13.82
N GLU A 501 -1.71 22.28 -13.65
CA GLU A 501 -1.61 23.25 -14.76
C GLU A 501 -0.25 23.21 -15.49
N ASP A 502 0.73 22.53 -14.89
CA ASP A 502 2.10 22.40 -15.38
C ASP A 502 2.38 21.05 -16.07
N GLU A 503 1.36 20.19 -16.18
CA GLU A 503 1.47 18.95 -16.95
C GLU A 503 1.56 19.24 -18.45
N VAL A 504 2.61 18.74 -19.09
CA VAL A 504 2.79 18.82 -20.54
C VAL A 504 2.77 17.41 -21.10
N ASP A 505 1.71 17.07 -21.84
CA ASP A 505 1.54 15.74 -22.42
C ASP A 505 1.74 15.76 -23.93
N ARG A 506 2.82 15.11 -24.41
CA ARG A 506 3.17 14.96 -25.83
C ARG A 506 2.91 13.53 -26.34
N GLY A 507 2.16 12.73 -25.59
CA GLY A 507 1.84 11.35 -25.99
C GLY A 507 2.96 10.40 -25.57
N ASP A 508 3.96 10.22 -26.43
CA ASP A 508 5.09 9.32 -26.15
C ASP A 508 6.04 9.86 -25.07
N GLU A 509 5.96 11.16 -24.80
CA GLU A 509 6.67 11.82 -23.72
C GLU A 509 5.73 12.75 -22.97
N PHE A 510 5.88 12.84 -21.65
CA PHE A 510 5.17 13.85 -20.86
C PHE A 510 5.94 14.25 -19.62
N THR A 511 5.69 15.48 -19.16
CA THR A 511 6.14 15.93 -17.85
C THR A 511 5.00 15.79 -16.86
N TYR A 512 5.21 14.93 -15.87
CA TYR A 512 4.28 14.67 -14.77
C TYR A 512 4.64 15.52 -13.55
N THR A 513 3.64 15.95 -12.80
CA THR A 513 3.83 16.69 -11.55
C THR A 513 3.59 15.76 -10.36
N GLY A 514 4.44 15.86 -9.35
CA GLY A 514 4.33 15.13 -8.10
C GLY A 514 3.00 15.39 -7.38
N SER A 515 2.70 14.55 -6.40
CA SER A 515 1.57 14.73 -5.49
C SER A 515 1.96 15.55 -4.25
N GLY A 516 0.97 16.07 -3.52
CA GLY A 516 1.20 16.88 -2.32
C GLY A 516 1.30 18.38 -2.60
N GLY A 517 1.78 19.15 -1.61
CA GLY A 517 1.83 20.61 -1.66
C GLY A 517 0.45 21.28 -1.57
N ARG A 518 -0.52 20.63 -0.92
CA ARG A 518 -1.95 21.01 -0.90
C ARG A 518 -2.55 20.78 0.47
N ASP A 519 -3.33 21.73 0.97
CA ASP A 519 -4.15 21.54 2.16
C ASP A 519 -5.40 20.69 1.83
N LEU A 520 -5.44 19.48 2.40
CA LEU A 520 -6.56 18.54 2.30
C LEU A 520 -7.40 18.44 3.58
N SER A 521 -7.25 19.40 4.50
CA SER A 521 -8.07 19.54 5.70
C SER A 521 -9.57 19.57 5.35
N GLY A 522 -10.41 19.13 6.29
CA GLY A 522 -11.86 19.05 6.06
C GLY A 522 -12.28 17.91 5.11
N ASN A 523 -11.53 16.81 5.07
CA ASN A 523 -11.84 15.61 4.28
C ASN A 523 -11.89 15.87 2.76
N LYS A 524 -11.08 16.81 2.27
CA LYS A 524 -10.93 17.06 0.84
C LYS A 524 -10.13 15.92 0.19
N ARG A 525 -10.29 15.76 -1.13
CA ARG A 525 -9.51 14.81 -1.95
C ARG A 525 -8.64 15.51 -3.00
N ILE A 526 -8.97 16.77 -3.26
CA ILE A 526 -8.29 17.68 -4.17
C ILE A 526 -8.28 19.03 -3.46
N GLY A 527 -7.17 19.74 -3.54
CA GLY A 527 -7.00 21.09 -3.02
C GLY A 527 -6.13 21.89 -4.00
N GLU A 528 -6.11 23.20 -3.82
CA GLU A 528 -5.16 24.08 -4.50
C GLU A 528 -3.78 23.95 -3.86
N HIS A 529 -2.74 24.33 -4.61
CA HIS A 529 -1.39 24.33 -4.07
C HIS A 529 -1.24 25.42 -3.01
N SER A 530 -0.72 25.05 -1.85
CA SER A 530 -0.63 25.93 -0.68
C SER A 530 0.73 25.91 0.01
N PHE A 531 1.62 24.99 -0.38
CA PHE A 531 3.00 24.87 0.10
C PHE A 531 3.80 23.98 -0.85
N ASP A 532 5.12 23.96 -0.67
CA ASP A 532 6.06 23.21 -1.50
C ASP A 532 5.85 21.69 -1.44
N GLN A 533 6.05 21.03 -2.57
CA GLN A 533 6.08 19.57 -2.63
C GLN A 533 7.42 19.04 -2.11
N THR A 534 7.37 17.92 -1.40
CA THR A 534 8.58 17.24 -0.93
C THR A 534 8.85 15.97 -1.74
N LEU A 535 10.11 15.54 -1.83
CA LEU A 535 10.48 14.26 -2.45
C LEU A 535 10.28 13.09 -1.47
N THR A 536 9.06 12.95 -0.99
CA THR A 536 8.66 11.91 -0.02
C THR A 536 7.57 11.02 -0.62
N HIS A 537 7.23 9.93 0.07
CA HIS A 537 6.11 9.05 -0.30
C HIS A 537 6.06 8.67 -1.79
N MET A 538 5.02 9.09 -2.51
CA MET A 538 4.79 8.76 -3.91
C MET A 538 5.74 9.48 -4.86
N ASN A 539 6.22 10.67 -4.48
CA ASN A 539 7.18 11.45 -5.25
C ASN A 539 8.54 10.73 -5.22
N ARG A 540 8.99 10.34 -4.03
CA ARG A 540 10.18 9.48 -3.86
C ARG A 540 10.06 8.16 -4.61
N ALA A 541 8.89 7.51 -4.52
CA ALA A 541 8.63 6.26 -5.22
C ALA A 541 8.82 6.44 -6.75
N LEU A 542 8.27 7.51 -7.34
CA LEU A 542 8.44 7.76 -8.77
C LEU A 542 9.87 8.14 -9.15
N ALA A 543 10.60 8.86 -8.29
CA ALA A 543 12.02 9.17 -8.52
C ALA A 543 12.90 7.91 -8.56
N LEU A 544 12.64 6.92 -7.70
CA LEU A 544 13.36 5.63 -7.69
C LEU A 544 13.19 4.81 -8.98
N ASN A 545 12.24 5.15 -9.85
CA ASN A 545 12.12 4.51 -11.16
C ASN A 545 13.19 4.99 -12.15
N CYS A 546 13.79 6.16 -11.92
CA CYS A 546 14.88 6.69 -12.73
C CYS A 546 16.12 5.80 -12.54
N ASP A 547 16.77 5.39 -13.64
CA ASP A 547 18.06 4.71 -13.58
C ASP A 547 19.19 5.74 -13.34
N ALA A 548 19.16 6.33 -12.15
CA ALA A 548 20.15 7.26 -11.62
C ALA A 548 20.11 7.19 -10.08
N PRO A 549 21.23 7.48 -9.38
CA PRO A 549 21.22 7.63 -7.93
C PRO A 549 20.17 8.66 -7.49
N LEU A 550 19.47 8.37 -6.40
CA LEU A 550 18.47 9.28 -5.86
C LEU A 550 19.15 10.56 -5.34
N ASP A 551 18.84 11.69 -5.95
CA ASP A 551 19.14 13.04 -5.49
C ASP A 551 17.82 13.73 -5.11
N ASP A 552 17.69 14.16 -3.86
CA ASP A 552 16.51 14.78 -3.27
C ASP A 552 16.55 16.32 -3.24
N LYS A 553 17.65 16.93 -3.68
CA LYS A 553 17.83 18.37 -3.75
C LYS A 553 17.70 18.91 -5.17
N ASN A 554 18.38 18.29 -6.12
CA ASN A 554 18.44 18.75 -7.51
C ASN A 554 17.67 17.84 -8.46
N GLY A 555 17.34 16.63 -8.00
CA GLY A 555 16.84 15.57 -8.86
C GLY A 555 17.95 14.94 -9.71
N ALA A 556 17.58 13.98 -10.55
CA ALA A 556 18.55 13.21 -11.33
C ALA A 556 18.07 12.92 -12.75
N GLU A 557 19.03 12.76 -13.67
CA GLU A 557 18.81 12.39 -15.06
C GLU A 557 19.56 11.09 -15.40
N SER A 558 18.83 10.14 -15.97
CA SER A 558 19.39 8.84 -16.33
C SER A 558 20.13 8.90 -17.67
N LYS A 559 21.35 8.37 -17.69
CA LYS A 559 22.12 8.15 -18.93
C LYS A 559 21.57 6.98 -19.76
N ASN A 560 20.92 6.02 -19.11
CA ASN A 560 20.32 4.85 -19.74
C ASN A 560 18.88 4.66 -19.25
N TRP A 561 18.02 5.63 -19.52
CA TRP A 561 16.64 5.68 -19.01
C TRP A 561 15.82 4.41 -19.27
N ARG A 562 16.15 3.61 -20.30
CA ARG A 562 15.52 2.31 -20.57
C ARG A 562 15.89 1.22 -19.55
N ALA A 563 16.93 1.37 -18.75
CA ALA A 563 17.22 0.48 -17.62
C ALA A 563 16.35 0.79 -16.39
N GLY A 564 15.66 1.94 -16.36
CA GLY A 564 14.78 2.35 -15.27
C GLY A 564 13.57 1.43 -15.08
N LYS A 565 12.97 1.49 -13.87
CA LYS A 565 11.82 0.65 -13.52
C LYS A 565 10.56 1.09 -14.30
N PRO A 566 9.80 0.17 -14.91
CA PRO A 566 8.66 0.49 -15.76
C PRO A 566 7.46 1.01 -14.95
N VAL A 567 6.78 2.03 -15.49
CA VAL A 567 5.57 2.64 -14.93
C VAL A 567 4.41 2.41 -15.89
N ARG A 568 3.31 1.80 -15.43
CA ARG A 568 2.07 1.73 -16.22
C ARG A 568 1.39 3.10 -16.24
N VAL A 569 1.06 3.62 -17.42
CA VAL A 569 0.43 4.94 -17.56
C VAL A 569 -1.02 4.81 -17.99
N VAL A 570 -1.90 5.50 -17.28
CA VAL A 570 -3.33 5.61 -17.59
C VAL A 570 -3.67 7.07 -17.90
N ARG A 571 -4.29 7.35 -19.05
CA ARG A 571 -4.84 8.68 -19.36
C ARG A 571 -6.34 8.73 -19.09
N SER A 572 -6.79 9.77 -18.40
CA SER A 572 -8.21 10.01 -18.10
C SER A 572 -8.79 11.06 -19.04
N SER A 573 -10.06 10.92 -19.41
CA SER A 573 -10.77 11.90 -20.25
C SER A 573 -10.88 13.28 -19.61
N LYS A 574 -10.66 13.39 -18.29
CA LYS A 574 -10.55 14.68 -17.58
C LYS A 574 -9.37 15.53 -18.08
N GLY A 575 -8.30 14.90 -18.56
CA GLY A 575 -7.10 15.57 -19.09
C GLY A 575 -7.28 16.17 -20.49
N ARG A 576 -8.45 15.97 -21.13
CA ARG A 576 -8.71 16.39 -22.52
C ARG A 576 -8.61 17.90 -22.74
N ARG A 577 -8.78 18.70 -21.67
CA ARG A 577 -8.63 20.16 -21.74
C ARG A 577 -7.19 20.60 -22.04
N ILE A 578 -6.21 19.78 -21.66
CA ILE A 578 -4.78 20.11 -21.76
C ILE A 578 -4.01 19.12 -22.65
N SER A 579 -4.58 17.96 -22.97
CA SER A 579 -3.94 16.91 -23.78
C SER A 579 -4.89 16.37 -24.85
N LYS A 580 -4.43 16.42 -26.11
CA LYS A 580 -5.10 15.76 -27.24
C LYS A 580 -5.00 14.23 -27.20
N TYR A 581 -4.12 13.68 -26.37
CA TYR A 581 -3.87 12.24 -26.24
C TYR A 581 -4.81 11.57 -25.24
N ALA A 582 -5.47 12.37 -24.39
CA ALA A 582 -6.48 11.88 -23.45
C ALA A 582 -7.66 11.23 -24.19
N PRO A 583 -8.21 10.11 -23.67
CA PRO A 583 -9.34 9.44 -24.31
C PRO A 583 -10.60 10.31 -24.27
N GLU A 584 -11.55 10.02 -25.17
CA GLU A 584 -12.82 10.74 -25.20
C GLU A 584 -13.64 10.54 -23.94
N GLU A 585 -13.57 9.33 -23.40
CA GLU A 585 -14.34 8.88 -22.26
C GLU A 585 -13.51 7.96 -21.37
N GLY A 586 -13.68 8.11 -20.05
CA GLY A 586 -13.14 7.16 -19.08
C GLY A 586 -11.64 7.29 -18.87
N ASN A 587 -10.97 6.15 -18.73
CA ASN A 587 -9.57 6.00 -18.37
C ASN A 587 -8.98 4.90 -19.24
N ARG A 588 -7.95 5.20 -20.02
CA ARG A 588 -7.34 4.27 -20.98
C ARG A 588 -5.93 3.93 -20.55
N TYR A 589 -5.58 2.64 -20.59
CA TYR A 589 -4.21 2.18 -20.39
C TYR A 589 -3.38 2.39 -21.66
N ASP A 590 -2.31 3.17 -21.56
CA ASP A 590 -1.51 3.63 -22.70
C ASP A 590 -0.12 2.98 -22.80
N GLY A 591 0.15 1.99 -21.93
CA GLY A 591 1.36 1.19 -21.92
C GLY A 591 2.38 1.59 -20.86
N ILE A 592 3.61 1.16 -21.11
CA ILE A 592 4.76 1.30 -20.24
C ILE A 592 5.61 2.52 -20.60
N TYR A 593 5.96 3.27 -19.57
CA TYR A 593 6.85 4.42 -19.62
C TYR A 593 7.95 4.25 -18.58
N LYS A 594 9.05 4.98 -18.77
CA LYS A 594 10.16 5.03 -17.81
C LYS A 594 10.53 6.48 -17.52
N VAL A 595 11.01 6.72 -16.30
CA VAL A 595 11.44 8.04 -15.86
C VAL A 595 12.82 8.31 -16.46
N VAL A 596 12.89 9.34 -17.31
CA VAL A 596 14.14 9.80 -17.93
C VAL A 596 14.91 10.69 -16.96
N LYS A 597 14.20 11.62 -16.34
CA LYS A 597 14.74 12.50 -15.32
C LYS A 597 13.64 13.06 -14.42
N TYR A 598 14.03 13.57 -13.28
CA TYR A 598 13.15 14.29 -12.37
C TYR A 598 13.90 15.47 -11.73
N TRP A 599 13.21 16.55 -11.41
CA TRP A 599 13.79 17.78 -10.87
C TRP A 599 12.73 18.59 -10.10
N PRO A 600 13.13 19.39 -9.09
CA PRO A 600 12.24 20.38 -8.50
C PRO A 600 12.20 21.66 -9.36
N GLU A 601 11.04 22.30 -9.46
CA GLU A 601 10.85 23.55 -10.19
C GLU A 601 9.74 24.36 -9.51
N ILE A 602 9.81 25.69 -9.55
CA ILE A 602 8.69 26.54 -9.11
C ILE A 602 7.59 26.44 -10.18
N GLY A 603 6.47 25.81 -9.82
CA GLY A 603 5.32 25.66 -10.69
C GLY A 603 4.58 26.99 -10.91
N LYS A 604 3.58 27.00 -11.80
CA LYS A 604 2.73 28.20 -12.01
C LYS A 604 1.96 28.62 -10.77
N CYS A 605 1.77 27.71 -9.82
CA CYS A 605 1.18 28.00 -8.52
C CYS A 605 2.09 28.80 -7.58
N GLY A 606 3.33 29.08 -7.96
CA GLY A 606 4.29 29.83 -7.13
C GLY A 606 4.98 29.00 -6.04
N PHE A 607 4.71 27.69 -5.98
CA PHE A 607 5.33 26.75 -5.05
C PHE A 607 6.23 25.77 -5.77
N LEU A 608 7.21 25.21 -5.05
CA LEU A 608 8.05 24.14 -5.56
C LEU A 608 7.20 22.90 -5.83
N VAL A 609 7.33 22.36 -7.04
CA VAL A 609 6.73 21.10 -7.47
C VAL A 609 7.79 20.17 -8.01
N TRP A 610 7.64 18.87 -7.76
CA TRP A 610 8.53 17.87 -8.34
C TRP A 610 8.02 17.47 -9.72
N ARG A 611 8.89 17.55 -10.72
CA ARG A 611 8.57 17.22 -12.11
C ARG A 611 9.31 15.97 -12.54
N TYR A 612 8.65 15.17 -13.36
CA TYR A 612 9.16 13.90 -13.85
C TYR A 612 8.96 13.85 -15.36
N LEU A 613 10.04 13.72 -16.12
CA LEU A 613 9.95 13.44 -17.56
C LEU A 613 9.83 11.93 -17.75
N LEU A 614 8.69 11.49 -18.27
CA LEU A 614 8.46 10.11 -18.64
C LEU A 614 8.46 9.95 -20.16
N ARG A 615 9.09 8.86 -20.62
CA ARG A 615 9.13 8.48 -22.04
C ARG A 615 8.65 7.05 -22.22
N ARG A 616 7.89 6.81 -23.29
CA ARG A 616 7.29 5.53 -23.61
C ARG A 616 8.38 4.50 -23.98
N ASP A 617 8.29 3.32 -23.38
CA ASP A 617 9.15 2.16 -23.65
C ASP A 617 8.27 0.89 -23.67
N ASP A 618 7.40 0.82 -24.67
CA ASP A 618 6.43 -0.25 -24.84
C ASP A 618 6.40 -0.69 -26.30
N VAL A 619 6.37 -2.00 -26.50
CA VAL A 619 6.35 -2.64 -27.82
C VAL A 619 4.98 -2.55 -28.48
N GLU A 620 3.89 -2.43 -27.71
CA GLU A 620 2.55 -2.27 -28.27
C GLU A 620 2.40 -0.84 -28.82
N PRO A 621 1.76 -0.63 -29.98
CA PRO A 621 1.59 0.71 -30.55
C PRO A 621 0.71 1.60 -29.66
N ALA A 622 1.03 2.89 -29.59
CA ALA A 622 0.30 3.84 -28.77
C ALA A 622 -1.15 4.03 -29.29
N PRO A 623 -2.19 4.08 -28.43
CA PRO A 623 -3.60 4.00 -28.87
C PRO A 623 -4.09 5.12 -29.80
N TRP A 624 -3.39 6.26 -29.85
CA TRP A 624 -3.73 7.40 -30.72
C TRP A 624 -3.02 7.38 -32.08
N THR A 625 -2.12 6.43 -32.31
CA THR A 625 -1.48 6.23 -33.62
C THR A 625 -2.40 5.44 -34.54
N SER A 626 -2.19 5.51 -35.85
CA SER A 626 -2.94 4.72 -36.83
C SER A 626 -2.86 3.22 -36.53
N GLU A 627 -1.65 2.72 -36.23
CA GLU A 627 -1.41 1.33 -35.84
C GLU A 627 -2.14 0.96 -34.53
N GLY A 628 -2.10 1.83 -33.51
CA GLY A 628 -2.78 1.61 -32.24
C GLY A 628 -4.30 1.62 -32.34
N MET A 629 -4.86 2.49 -33.19
CA MET A 629 -6.30 2.53 -33.48
C MET A 629 -6.74 1.26 -34.23
N GLU A 630 -5.99 0.84 -35.24
CA GLU A 630 -6.25 -0.40 -35.98
C GLU A 630 -6.16 -1.62 -35.05
N ARG A 631 -5.13 -1.69 -34.21
CA ARG A 631 -4.97 -2.74 -33.21
C ARG A 631 -6.13 -2.76 -32.21
N SER A 632 -6.55 -1.60 -31.69
CA SER A 632 -7.67 -1.51 -30.74
C SER A 632 -8.97 -2.02 -31.37
N LYS A 633 -9.20 -1.69 -32.65
CA LYS A 633 -10.33 -2.20 -33.44
C LYS A 633 -10.23 -3.72 -33.66
N LYS A 634 -9.03 -4.21 -34.00
CA LYS A 634 -8.73 -5.63 -34.22
C LYS A 634 -8.91 -6.47 -32.95
N LEU A 635 -8.64 -5.89 -31.78
CA LEU A 635 -8.84 -6.53 -30.47
C LEU A 635 -10.26 -6.34 -29.92
N GLY A 636 -11.13 -5.60 -30.62
CA GLY A 636 -12.51 -5.34 -30.17
C GLY A 636 -12.60 -4.55 -28.86
N LEU A 637 -11.62 -3.67 -28.59
CA LEU A 637 -11.58 -2.92 -27.33
C LEU A 637 -12.66 -1.83 -27.30
N SER A 638 -13.50 -1.86 -26.27
CA SER A 638 -14.55 -0.87 -26.01
C SER A 638 -14.50 -0.38 -24.56
N VAL A 639 -15.12 0.77 -24.31
CA VAL A 639 -15.20 1.37 -22.96
C VAL A 639 -15.97 0.42 -22.05
N GLN A 640 -15.31 -0.02 -20.98
CA GLN A 640 -15.89 -0.91 -19.98
C GLN A 640 -16.66 -0.09 -18.94
N TYR A 641 -17.95 -0.38 -18.78
CA TYR A 641 -18.82 0.22 -17.77
C TYR A 641 -19.05 -0.73 -16.59
N PRO A 642 -19.32 -0.23 -15.38
CA PRO A 642 -19.80 -1.08 -14.30
C PRO A 642 -21.10 -1.78 -14.72
N GLU A 643 -21.30 -2.99 -14.21
CA GLU A 643 -22.47 -3.79 -14.54
C GLU A 643 -23.77 -3.07 -14.15
N GLY A 644 -24.76 -3.06 -15.04
CA GLY A 644 -26.02 -2.33 -14.88
C GLY A 644 -25.93 -0.80 -14.99
N TYR A 645 -24.74 -0.22 -15.21
CA TYR A 645 -24.57 1.25 -15.30
C TYR A 645 -25.34 1.85 -16.47
N LEU A 646 -25.22 1.28 -17.68
CA LEU A 646 -25.89 1.80 -18.88
C LEU A 646 -27.43 1.72 -18.75
N GLU A 647 -27.94 0.63 -18.18
CA GLU A 647 -29.37 0.43 -17.92
C GLU A 647 -29.89 1.43 -16.87
N ALA A 648 -29.11 1.68 -15.82
CA ALA A 648 -29.43 2.66 -14.79
C ALA A 648 -29.45 4.10 -15.35
N MET A 649 -28.49 4.44 -16.22
CA MET A 649 -28.42 5.74 -16.89
C MET A 649 -29.59 5.92 -17.87
N ALA A 650 -29.90 4.91 -18.69
CA ALA A 650 -31.07 4.94 -19.59
C ALA A 650 -32.39 5.08 -18.82
N SER A 651 -32.52 4.40 -17.67
CA SER A 651 -33.69 4.52 -16.80
C SER A 651 -33.79 5.91 -16.15
N LYS A 652 -32.65 6.52 -15.80
CA LYS A 652 -32.59 7.88 -15.26
C LYS A 652 -32.96 8.92 -16.31
N GLU A 653 -32.44 8.80 -17.53
CA GLU A 653 -32.80 9.69 -18.64
C GLU A 653 -34.28 9.60 -19.02
N LYS A 654 -34.86 8.39 -19.01
CA LYS A 654 -36.31 8.21 -19.19
C LYS A 654 -37.09 8.93 -18.08
N LYS A 655 -36.68 8.78 -16.81
CA LYS A 655 -37.31 9.48 -15.67
C LYS A 655 -37.15 11.00 -15.76
N ASP A 656 -36.00 11.50 -16.18
CA ASP A 656 -35.72 12.94 -16.31
C ASP A 656 -36.46 13.56 -17.50
N LYS A 657 -36.66 12.81 -18.59
CA LYS A 657 -37.54 13.21 -19.72
C LYS A 657 -39.01 13.26 -19.30
N VAL A 658 -39.48 12.29 -18.52
CA VAL A 658 -40.85 12.29 -17.96
C VAL A 658 -41.06 13.45 -16.99
N LYS A 659 -40.06 13.77 -16.14
CA LYS A 659 -40.08 14.95 -15.24
C LYS A 659 -40.05 16.28 -16.00
N LYS A 660 -39.35 16.37 -17.13
CA LYS A 660 -39.35 17.58 -17.98
C LYS A 660 -40.67 17.78 -18.73
N GLN A 661 -41.40 16.72 -19.06
CA GLN A 661 -42.73 16.83 -19.68
C GLN A 661 -43.81 17.23 -18.67
N THR A 662 -43.67 16.91 -17.38
CA THR A 662 -44.66 17.27 -16.34
C THR A 662 -44.57 18.71 -15.84
N VAL A 663 -43.50 19.45 -16.15
CA VAL A 663 -43.27 20.83 -15.68
C VAL A 663 -43.78 21.91 -16.67
N LYS A 664 -44.36 21.52 -17.82
CA LYS A 664 -44.84 22.44 -18.88
C LYS A 664 -46.35 22.71 -18.90
N GLN A 665 -47.08 22.48 -17.81
CA GLN A 665 -48.46 22.97 -17.67
C GLN A 665 -48.56 23.91 -16.46
N GLU A 666 -48.71 25.20 -16.74
CA GLU A 666 -49.11 26.21 -15.75
C GLU A 666 -50.59 26.00 -15.35
N PRO A 667 -50.97 26.36 -14.11
CA PRO A 667 -52.30 26.09 -13.59
C PRO A 667 -53.27 27.24 -13.88
N THR A 668 -54.36 26.96 -14.58
CA THR A 668 -55.59 27.77 -14.54
C THR A 668 -56.63 27.10 -13.66
N SER A 669 -56.84 27.74 -12.50
CA SER A 669 -58.08 27.90 -11.71
C SER A 669 -59.26 26.92 -11.85
N GLN A 670 -59.71 26.47 -10.68
CA GLN A 670 -61.10 26.20 -10.22
C GLN A 670 -61.49 24.76 -9.84
N SER A 671 -62.41 24.76 -8.89
CA SER A 671 -62.84 23.80 -7.88
C SER A 671 -63.66 22.58 -8.33
N ASN A 672 -63.70 21.61 -7.40
CA ASN A 672 -64.77 20.66 -7.09
C ASN A 672 -65.02 19.46 -8.02
N GLY A 673 -65.13 18.28 -7.40
CA GLY A 673 -66.07 17.25 -7.87
C GLY A 673 -65.56 15.81 -7.91
N ASN A 674 -66.17 15.00 -7.06
CA ASN A 674 -66.18 13.53 -6.98
C ASN A 674 -66.18 12.72 -8.31
N GLN A 675 -65.72 11.47 -8.16
CA GLN A 675 -66.17 10.20 -8.79
C GLN A 675 -65.59 9.70 -10.15
N LYS A 676 -64.99 8.50 -10.03
CA LYS A 676 -65.28 7.22 -10.75
C LYS A 676 -64.74 6.97 -12.18
N ARG A 677 -64.15 5.77 -12.29
CA ARG A 677 -63.66 4.94 -13.44
C ARG A 677 -64.30 5.16 -14.82
N THR A 678 -63.51 4.96 -15.89
CA THR A 678 -63.55 3.89 -16.95
C THR A 678 -62.66 4.32 -18.15
N ILE A 679 -61.61 3.58 -18.54
CA ILE A 679 -61.52 2.64 -19.70
C ILE A 679 -62.55 2.91 -20.82
N ASP A 680 -62.14 3.39 -22.01
CA ASP A 680 -62.07 2.57 -23.24
C ASP A 680 -61.60 3.34 -24.50
N ASP A 681 -60.99 2.55 -25.39
CA ASP A 681 -60.51 2.61 -26.78
C ASP A 681 -60.75 3.79 -27.74
N GLY A 682 -59.78 3.95 -28.67
CA GLY A 682 -59.94 4.70 -29.92
C GLY A 682 -58.63 4.99 -30.67
N VAL A 683 -58.29 4.11 -31.60
CA VAL A 683 -57.11 4.07 -32.50
C VAL A 683 -57.05 5.23 -33.51
N GLU A 684 -55.85 5.75 -33.81
CA GLU A 684 -55.39 6.07 -35.18
C GLU A 684 -53.87 6.35 -35.23
N GLU A 685 -53.14 5.55 -36.03
CA GLU A 685 -51.72 5.78 -36.39
C GLU A 685 -51.58 6.95 -37.38
N PRO A 686 -50.38 7.58 -37.42
CA PRO A 686 -49.63 7.49 -38.66
C PRO A 686 -48.16 7.13 -38.44
N THR A 687 -47.78 5.96 -38.95
CA THR A 687 -46.64 5.74 -39.85
C THR A 687 -45.49 6.77 -39.79
N ASN A 688 -44.42 6.42 -39.07
CA ASN A 688 -43.05 6.60 -39.52
C ASN A 688 -42.09 5.89 -38.55
N THR A 689 -41.55 4.76 -39.00
CA THR A 689 -40.50 4.01 -38.30
C THR A 689 -39.12 4.55 -38.70
N PRO A 690 -38.28 5.00 -37.75
CA PRO A 690 -36.84 4.96 -37.91
C PRO A 690 -36.33 3.62 -37.33
N LYS A 691 -35.80 2.80 -38.24
CA LYS A 691 -35.05 1.56 -38.03
C LYS A 691 -34.54 1.34 -36.61
N ALA A 692 -35.01 0.26 -35.99
CA ALA A 692 -34.31 -0.41 -34.91
C ALA A 692 -32.86 -0.66 -35.35
N MET A 693 -31.89 -0.03 -34.67
CA MET A 693 -30.51 -0.50 -34.70
C MET A 693 -30.49 -1.87 -34.04
N ARG A 694 -30.48 -2.90 -34.89
CA ARG A 694 -30.06 -4.25 -34.53
C ARG A 694 -28.80 -4.17 -33.68
N MET A 695 -28.77 -5.00 -32.64
CA MET A 695 -27.54 -5.37 -31.95
C MET A 695 -26.45 -5.60 -32.99
N GLY A 696 -25.38 -4.81 -32.89
CA GLY A 696 -24.21 -4.97 -33.73
C GLY A 696 -23.67 -6.38 -33.54
N ASP A 697 -23.60 -7.09 -34.65
CA ASP A 697 -22.87 -8.32 -34.88
C ASP A 697 -21.53 -8.32 -34.11
N GLY A 698 -21.25 -9.42 -33.41
CA GLY A 698 -20.04 -9.59 -32.62
C GLY A 698 -18.83 -9.37 -33.51
N GLY A 699 -18.18 -8.21 -33.35
CA GLY A 699 -17.01 -7.84 -34.12
C GLY A 699 -15.95 -8.93 -34.00
N LYS A 700 -15.65 -9.58 -35.13
CA LYS A 700 -14.58 -10.57 -35.27
C LYS A 700 -13.24 -9.94 -34.85
N GLY A 701 -12.87 -10.11 -33.59
CA GLY A 701 -11.53 -9.82 -33.12
C GLY A 701 -10.54 -10.84 -33.68
N GLU A 702 -9.26 -10.48 -33.79
CA GLU A 702 -8.21 -11.45 -34.15
C GLU A 702 -8.06 -12.49 -33.03
N ALA A 703 -7.91 -13.76 -33.43
CA ALA A 703 -7.70 -14.84 -32.49
C ALA A 703 -6.39 -14.64 -31.71
N PHE A 704 -6.41 -14.97 -30.42
CA PHE A 704 -5.21 -15.02 -29.57
C PHE A 704 -4.19 -15.98 -30.21
N GLN A 705 -2.94 -15.53 -30.34
CA GLN A 705 -1.88 -16.30 -30.97
C GLN A 705 -1.05 -17.02 -29.90
N LEU A 706 -0.96 -18.35 -30.01
CA LEU A 706 -0.12 -19.17 -29.14
C LEU A 706 1.29 -19.26 -29.71
N THR A 707 2.31 -19.17 -28.85
CA THR A 707 3.69 -19.46 -29.24
C THR A 707 3.86 -20.95 -29.54
N GLN A 708 4.88 -21.32 -30.32
CA GLN A 708 5.17 -22.73 -30.61
C GLN A 708 5.46 -23.52 -29.32
N GLU A 709 6.12 -22.89 -28.36
CA GLU A 709 6.40 -23.46 -27.05
C GLU A 709 5.11 -23.72 -26.25
N GLN A 710 4.19 -22.75 -26.21
CA GLN A 710 2.88 -22.92 -25.56
C GLN A 710 2.09 -24.08 -26.18
N GLN A 711 2.07 -24.18 -27.52
CA GLN A 711 1.40 -25.27 -28.21
C GLN A 711 2.02 -26.64 -27.90
N TRP A 712 3.33 -26.71 -27.72
CA TRP A 712 4.01 -27.94 -27.32
C TRP A 712 3.70 -28.31 -25.87
N LEU A 713 3.87 -27.38 -24.93
CA LEU A 713 3.59 -27.60 -23.52
C LEU A 713 2.11 -27.98 -23.25
N ILE A 714 1.16 -27.38 -23.97
CA ILE A 714 -0.27 -27.75 -23.86
C ILE A 714 -0.50 -29.22 -24.24
N ARG A 715 0.22 -29.72 -25.27
CA ARG A 715 0.13 -31.13 -25.68
C ARG A 715 0.77 -32.08 -24.66
N GLU A 716 1.81 -31.62 -23.96
CA GLU A 716 2.48 -32.38 -22.88
C GLU A 716 1.60 -32.50 -21.62
N ASP A 717 0.72 -31.52 -21.34
CA ASP A 717 -0.18 -31.52 -20.18
C ASP A 717 -1.41 -32.44 -20.37
N CYS A 718 -1.14 -33.72 -20.59
CA CYS A 718 -2.15 -34.72 -20.97
C CYS A 718 -3.28 -34.89 -19.95
N MET A 719 -3.01 -34.69 -18.66
CA MET A 719 -4.03 -34.79 -17.59
C MET A 719 -5.11 -33.71 -17.70
N ASN A 720 -4.78 -32.55 -18.29
CA ASN A 720 -5.70 -31.41 -18.43
C ASN A 720 -6.23 -31.25 -19.86
N GLN A 721 -6.07 -32.26 -20.73
CA GLN A 721 -6.43 -32.16 -22.15
C GLN A 721 -7.86 -31.63 -22.37
N LYS A 722 -8.84 -32.12 -21.60
CA LYS A 722 -10.24 -31.65 -21.70
C LYS A 722 -10.38 -30.16 -21.37
N LEU A 723 -9.73 -29.67 -20.32
CA LEU A 723 -9.75 -28.25 -19.96
C LEU A 723 -9.05 -27.42 -21.04
N TRP A 724 -7.94 -27.91 -21.59
CA TRP A 724 -7.25 -27.24 -22.68
C TRP A 724 -8.11 -27.15 -23.93
N ASP A 725 -8.79 -28.23 -24.34
CA ASP A 725 -9.69 -28.21 -25.50
C ASP A 725 -10.82 -27.18 -25.34
N GLU A 726 -11.42 -27.10 -24.15
CA GLU A 726 -12.44 -26.10 -23.81
C GLU A 726 -11.90 -24.66 -23.88
N VAL A 727 -10.70 -24.42 -23.34
CA VAL A 727 -10.10 -23.09 -23.34
C VAL A 727 -9.64 -22.69 -24.74
N LEU A 728 -9.03 -23.61 -25.50
CA LEU A 728 -8.57 -23.38 -26.87
C LEU A 728 -9.71 -23.06 -27.84
N ALA A 729 -10.93 -23.55 -27.58
CA ALA A 729 -12.12 -23.17 -28.34
C ALA A 729 -12.43 -21.65 -28.28
N SER A 730 -11.89 -20.95 -27.28
CA SER A 730 -12.03 -19.52 -27.09
C SER A 730 -10.90 -18.67 -27.66
N LEU A 731 -9.91 -19.26 -28.36
CA LEU A 731 -8.82 -18.49 -28.99
C LEU A 731 -9.34 -17.39 -29.90
N LYS A 732 -10.45 -17.62 -30.61
CA LYS A 732 -11.12 -16.63 -31.48
C LYS A 732 -11.62 -15.37 -30.75
N GLU A 733 -11.65 -15.36 -29.43
CA GLU A 733 -12.11 -14.23 -28.60
C GLU A 733 -10.98 -13.26 -28.22
N GLY A 734 -9.77 -13.46 -28.76
CA GLY A 734 -8.65 -12.53 -28.64
C GLY A 734 -8.26 -12.28 -27.17
N PRO A 735 -8.23 -11.04 -26.66
CA PRO A 735 -7.85 -10.74 -25.28
C PRO A 735 -8.70 -11.43 -24.21
N ASN A 736 -9.95 -11.78 -24.51
CA ASN A 736 -10.81 -12.47 -23.55
C ASN A 736 -10.43 -13.94 -23.34
N PHE A 737 -9.62 -14.52 -24.24
CA PHE A 737 -9.03 -15.85 -24.07
C PHE A 737 -8.35 -16.01 -22.71
N LEU A 738 -7.52 -15.03 -22.31
CA LEU A 738 -6.78 -15.10 -21.05
C LEU A 738 -7.71 -15.08 -19.83
N LYS A 739 -8.87 -14.40 -19.89
CA LYS A 739 -9.86 -14.45 -18.80
C LYS A 739 -10.51 -15.83 -18.70
N LYS A 740 -10.82 -16.46 -19.83
CA LYS A 740 -11.37 -17.82 -19.85
C LYS A 740 -10.35 -18.83 -19.35
N LEU A 741 -9.10 -18.70 -19.76
CA LEU A 741 -7.99 -19.51 -19.25
C LEU A 741 -7.85 -19.37 -17.73
N GLU A 742 -7.87 -18.13 -17.21
CA GLU A 742 -7.80 -17.85 -15.77
C GLU A 742 -8.94 -18.54 -15.01
N GLN A 743 -10.17 -18.44 -15.53
CA GLN A 743 -11.36 -19.04 -14.92
C GLN A 743 -11.32 -20.57 -14.93
N SER A 744 -10.89 -21.18 -16.04
CA SER A 744 -10.82 -22.64 -16.17
C SER A 744 -9.78 -23.26 -15.24
N PHE A 745 -8.68 -22.56 -14.95
CA PHE A 745 -7.63 -23.01 -14.04
C PHE A 745 -7.69 -22.35 -12.66
N MET A 746 -8.88 -21.91 -12.23
CA MET A 746 -9.11 -21.35 -10.91
C MET A 746 -9.20 -22.45 -9.84
N CYS A 747 -8.45 -22.28 -8.75
CA CYS A 747 -8.49 -23.19 -7.61
C CYS A 747 -9.80 -23.02 -6.83
N VAL A 748 -10.54 -24.10 -6.62
CA VAL A 748 -11.82 -24.10 -5.88
C VAL A 748 -11.69 -23.64 -4.42
N CYS A 749 -10.51 -23.81 -3.80
CA CYS A 749 -10.30 -23.49 -2.40
C CYS A 749 -10.04 -22.00 -2.17
N CYS A 750 -9.14 -21.40 -2.94
CA CYS A 750 -8.75 -19.99 -2.76
C CYS A 750 -9.43 -19.06 -3.76
N GLN A 751 -10.09 -19.58 -4.80
CA GLN A 751 -10.75 -18.81 -5.86
C GLN A 751 -9.79 -17.90 -6.63
N GLU A 752 -8.53 -18.33 -6.75
CA GLU A 752 -7.50 -17.65 -7.53
C GLU A 752 -6.94 -18.60 -8.59
N LEU A 753 -6.25 -18.05 -9.58
CA LEU A 753 -5.47 -18.85 -10.52
C LEU A 753 -4.56 -19.83 -9.76
N VAL A 754 -4.59 -21.09 -10.15
CA VAL A 754 -3.91 -22.16 -9.41
C VAL A 754 -2.39 -21.93 -9.37
N TYR A 755 -1.81 -22.05 -8.18
CA TYR A 755 -0.39 -21.92 -7.91
C TYR A 755 0.19 -23.21 -7.34
N GLN A 756 1.33 -23.64 -7.88
CA GLN A 756 1.87 -24.99 -7.69
C GLN A 756 0.74 -26.03 -7.87
N PRO A 757 0.12 -26.08 -9.06
CA PRO A 757 -1.06 -26.90 -9.30
C PRO A 757 -0.76 -28.36 -9.02
N VAL A 758 -1.61 -29.00 -8.24
CA VAL A 758 -1.71 -30.46 -8.15
C VAL A 758 -2.91 -30.85 -8.98
N THR A 759 -2.67 -31.56 -10.10
CA THR A 759 -3.74 -32.18 -10.88
C THR A 759 -4.06 -33.51 -10.24
N THR A 760 -5.22 -33.63 -9.60
CA THR A 760 -5.63 -34.82 -8.86
C THR A 760 -5.95 -35.99 -9.78
N GLU A 761 -6.06 -37.21 -9.24
CA GLU A 761 -6.46 -38.40 -10.01
C GLU A 761 -7.87 -38.26 -10.61
N CYS A 762 -8.74 -37.50 -9.95
CA CYS A 762 -10.04 -37.09 -10.48
C CYS A 762 -9.98 -35.87 -11.41
N LEU A 763 -8.80 -35.53 -11.93
CA LEU A 763 -8.52 -34.51 -12.95
C LEU A 763 -8.92 -33.07 -12.57
N HIS A 764 -8.88 -32.72 -11.28
CA HIS A 764 -9.11 -31.35 -10.81
C HIS A 764 -7.80 -30.67 -10.44
N ASN A 765 -7.68 -29.38 -10.73
CA ASN A 765 -6.49 -28.60 -10.39
C ASN A 765 -6.71 -27.84 -9.08
N VAL A 766 -5.85 -28.08 -8.10
CA VAL A 766 -5.90 -27.45 -6.77
C VAL A 766 -4.50 -26.96 -6.40
N CYS A 767 -4.39 -25.79 -5.75
CA CYS A 767 -3.10 -25.33 -5.26
C CYS A 767 -2.54 -26.33 -4.26
N LYS A 768 -1.24 -26.67 -4.35
CA LYS A 768 -0.59 -27.58 -3.40
C LYS A 768 -0.83 -27.18 -1.95
N SER A 769 -0.67 -25.90 -1.61
CA SER A 769 -0.89 -25.37 -0.26
C SER A 769 -2.35 -25.48 0.20
N CYS A 770 -3.32 -25.38 -0.71
CA CYS A 770 -4.73 -25.57 -0.39
C CYS A 770 -5.06 -27.04 -0.11
N LEU A 771 -4.53 -27.95 -0.93
CA LEU A 771 -4.71 -29.38 -0.73
C LEU A 771 -4.02 -29.87 0.56
N GLN A 772 -2.81 -29.36 0.84
CA GLN A 772 -2.10 -29.61 2.10
C GLN A 772 -2.90 -29.16 3.32
N ARG A 773 -3.54 -27.98 3.26
CA ARG A 773 -4.42 -27.51 4.35
C ARG A 773 -5.62 -28.44 4.56
N SER A 774 -6.23 -28.93 3.49
CA SER A 774 -7.32 -29.93 3.58
C SER A 774 -6.87 -31.21 4.30
N PHE A 775 -5.70 -31.75 3.92
CA PHE A 775 -5.18 -32.97 4.53
C PHE A 775 -4.76 -32.78 5.99
N ARG A 776 -4.21 -31.60 6.34
CA ARG A 776 -3.92 -31.24 7.74
C ARG A 776 -5.18 -31.16 8.60
N ALA A 777 -6.32 -30.84 8.01
CA ALA A 777 -7.63 -30.86 8.65
C ALA A 777 -8.30 -32.25 8.61
N GLU A 778 -7.53 -33.30 8.30
CA GLU A 778 -8.00 -34.70 8.18
C GLU A 778 -9.06 -34.92 7.08
N VAL A 779 -9.15 -34.00 6.11
CA VAL A 779 -10.02 -34.13 4.94
C VAL A 779 -9.19 -34.60 3.74
N PHE A 780 -9.22 -35.91 3.48
CA PHE A 780 -8.46 -36.61 2.43
C PHE A 780 -9.19 -36.74 1.10
N THR A 781 -10.19 -35.90 0.86
CA THR A 781 -10.97 -35.90 -0.39
C THR A 781 -10.60 -34.72 -1.28
N CYS A 782 -10.81 -34.85 -2.58
CA CYS A 782 -10.65 -33.75 -3.53
C CYS A 782 -11.62 -32.60 -3.15
N PRO A 783 -11.13 -31.36 -2.98
CA PRO A 783 -12.00 -30.23 -2.64
C PRO A 783 -13.04 -29.87 -3.70
N ALA A 784 -12.83 -30.26 -4.95
CA ALA A 784 -13.73 -29.94 -6.07
C ALA A 784 -14.89 -30.95 -6.19
N CYS A 785 -14.60 -32.26 -6.21
CA CYS A 785 -15.60 -33.30 -6.48
C CYS A 785 -15.79 -34.31 -5.34
N ARG A 786 -15.08 -34.15 -4.21
CA ARG A 786 -15.13 -35.05 -3.04
C ARG A 786 -14.67 -36.49 -3.28
N TYR A 787 -14.06 -36.78 -4.42
CA TYR A 787 -13.38 -38.06 -4.68
C TYR A 787 -12.33 -38.35 -3.58
N ASP A 788 -12.28 -39.58 -3.09
CA ASP A 788 -11.33 -39.99 -2.04
C ASP A 788 -9.92 -40.12 -2.61
N LEU A 789 -8.98 -39.33 -2.09
CA LEU A 789 -7.57 -39.36 -2.49
C LEU A 789 -6.74 -40.27 -1.56
N GLY A 790 -7.27 -40.59 -0.38
CA GLY A 790 -6.58 -41.38 0.64
C GLY A 790 -5.48 -40.62 1.40
N LYS A 791 -5.14 -41.14 2.60
CA LYS A 791 -4.14 -40.53 3.51
C LYS A 791 -2.71 -40.53 2.95
N GLY A 792 -2.38 -41.49 2.08
CA GLY A 792 -1.06 -41.67 1.47
C GLY A 792 -0.85 -40.90 0.16
N TYR A 793 -1.80 -40.04 -0.24
CA TYR A 793 -1.75 -39.35 -1.53
C TYR A 793 -0.49 -38.48 -1.69
N THR A 794 0.21 -38.63 -2.82
CA THR A 794 1.41 -37.84 -3.13
C THR A 794 1.03 -36.57 -3.89
N MET A 795 1.15 -35.42 -3.25
CA MET A 795 0.83 -34.11 -3.84
C MET A 795 1.96 -33.58 -4.74
N ALA A 796 2.19 -34.25 -5.87
CA ALA A 796 3.18 -33.84 -6.86
C ALA A 796 2.66 -32.65 -7.69
N PRO A 797 3.38 -31.52 -7.76
CA PRO A 797 2.99 -30.39 -8.60
C PRO A 797 3.12 -30.71 -10.09
N ASN A 798 2.10 -30.36 -10.87
CA ASN A 798 2.12 -30.35 -12.33
C ASN A 798 2.97 -29.18 -12.82
N LYS A 799 4.25 -29.47 -13.08
CA LYS A 799 5.23 -28.46 -13.54
C LYS A 799 4.94 -27.94 -14.94
N VAL A 800 4.33 -28.75 -15.81
CA VAL A 800 3.97 -28.34 -17.18
C VAL A 800 2.89 -27.28 -17.13
N LEU A 801 1.81 -27.53 -16.39
CA LEU A 801 0.74 -26.55 -16.18
C LEU A 801 1.28 -25.28 -15.49
N GLN A 802 2.12 -25.41 -14.46
CA GLN A 802 2.75 -24.25 -13.81
C GLN A 802 3.52 -23.39 -14.82
N THR A 803 4.33 -24.02 -15.69
CA THR A 803 5.12 -23.33 -16.71
C THR A 803 4.23 -22.61 -17.72
N LEU A 804 3.14 -23.26 -18.18
CA LEU A 804 2.16 -22.65 -19.07
C LEU A 804 1.50 -21.43 -18.44
N LEU A 805 1.05 -21.55 -17.20
CA LEU A 805 0.44 -20.43 -16.49
C LEU A 805 1.44 -19.29 -16.27
N ASP A 806 2.72 -19.57 -16.03
CA ASP A 806 3.77 -18.54 -15.93
C ASP A 806 4.00 -17.83 -17.27
N GLN A 807 3.87 -18.55 -18.40
CA GLN A 807 3.96 -17.96 -19.74
C GLN A 807 2.73 -17.12 -20.10
N PHE A 808 1.52 -17.58 -19.75
CA PHE A 808 0.28 -16.86 -20.02
C PHE A 808 0.05 -15.67 -19.07
N PHE A 809 0.53 -15.79 -17.83
CA PHE A 809 0.39 -14.77 -16.78
C PHE A 809 1.75 -14.43 -16.16
N PRO A 810 2.65 -13.75 -16.89
CA PRO A 810 3.98 -13.44 -16.39
C PRO A 810 3.95 -12.70 -15.05
N GLY A 811 4.64 -13.28 -14.06
CA GLY A 811 4.75 -12.71 -12.71
C GLY A 811 3.66 -13.12 -11.73
N TYR A 812 2.68 -13.95 -12.12
CA TYR A 812 1.63 -14.39 -11.20
C TYR A 812 2.12 -15.27 -10.04
N SER A 813 3.23 -15.98 -10.27
CA SER A 813 3.97 -16.74 -9.26
C SER A 813 4.80 -15.86 -8.32
N LYS A 814 5.07 -14.60 -8.67
CA LYS A 814 5.87 -13.70 -7.84
C LYS A 814 5.01 -13.21 -6.67
N GLY A 815 5.30 -13.72 -5.47
CA GLY A 815 4.63 -13.32 -4.21
C GLY A 815 3.58 -14.30 -3.70
N ARG A 816 3.58 -15.56 -4.16
CA ARG A 816 2.67 -16.63 -3.69
C ARG A 816 3.40 -17.87 -3.18
#